data_AF-U6RIW4-F1
#
_entry.id   AF-U6RIW4-F1
#
_cell.length_a   1.000
_cell.length_b   1.000
_cell.length_c   1.000
_cell.angle_alpha   90.00
_cell.angle_beta   90.00
_cell.angle_gamma   90.00
#
_symmetry.space_group_name_H-M   'P 1'
#
loop_
_entity.id
_entity.type
_entity.pdbx_description
1 polymer ?
#
loop_
_entity_poly.entity_id
_entity_poly.type
_entity_poly.pdbx_seq_one_letter_code
_entity_poly.pdbx_strand_id
1 'polypeptide(L)'
;MRKHTVLLLTLLFCLNLSSQRQMSYNTKNKKVIKLETVDTLSYICFRKDVPIHQRKVKLSNKVVTIRQEQQSELIRIDSPSEITQLKNDGNIESVYKVLRFPTGKELVVLTNEILVKVNPGKQVSSVLDNLRIPYLMISEIEELSDVSIVQLPTSDNTLDVVNLLVSSPDLVYAEPNFIQFIDGPTSTNATTDLYSTNQWSIVNPYGFTMDVLAAWKLSKGKDIKVAVLDEGVELTHPDLKDNLLPGYDATLGDGPGINGAAAPGDSHGTACAGIIAALENNIGMTGIAPQSKVIPIRIAIGYYENDEKKWRTSSATIARGFGEAYRRGADVVSCSFSSTNVAASVSDAINTLTTNGRNGRGSVVVFSTGNDGSSTVSPYCNLPNVISVGNLEITGNRRFSSNYGSNLKVMAPGAGTYTTYPSGSYGTFGGTSAACPHVASVAALILSLKPNLSQKDVASAIYSSCTKLPGYQYPSPNRWNNETGYGLVSAYEAILASKPFTMIVPDLLCECETHTFSISGPTDRCDSIVWNLYFDKEIISGNGTTSVEVRILEAPGYALPFVASIYYGNRVVKLEEQAHAGVPETYDIIGGDEATEMELTYAEVIMEGATSYTWELKQGRCGIWPNNNIADLLPYDTNKVIIVVTGYNRCGSYAEWLSFTPKRRVSGQNSRQIGTKSVAIYNLSYELIYSDKNLISLFDINAVNLPSGFYVIESQLENGIITREKVYIP
;
A
#
# COMPACT_ATOMS: atom_id res chain seq x y z
N MET A 1 -29.82 -53.41 49.14
CA MET A 1 -28.35 -53.34 49.26
C MET A 1 -27.79 -54.58 48.60
N ARG A 2 -26.75 -54.59 47.80
CA ARG A 2 -25.86 -53.57 47.22
C ARG A 2 -25.07 -54.40 46.19
N LYS A 3 -24.85 -53.87 44.98
CA LYS A 3 -23.51 -53.46 44.52
C LYS A 3 -22.44 -54.49 44.95
N HIS A 4 -21.81 -55.18 44.01
CA HIS A 4 -20.40 -55.66 44.00
C HIS A 4 -20.21 -56.84 43.01
N THR A 5 -20.72 -56.75 41.76
CA THR A 5 -20.34 -57.72 40.72
C THR A 5 -20.37 -57.17 39.29
N VAL A 6 -20.40 -55.83 39.12
CA VAL A 6 -20.39 -55.16 37.81
C VAL A 6 -19.21 -54.17 37.68
N LEU A 7 -18.20 -54.24 38.55
CA LEU A 7 -17.07 -53.30 38.53
C LEU A 7 -15.68 -53.95 38.36
N LEU A 8 -15.60 -55.16 37.81
CA LEU A 8 -14.31 -55.78 37.47
C LEU A 8 -14.22 -56.36 36.04
N LEU A 9 -15.31 -56.30 35.25
CA LEU A 9 -15.36 -56.80 33.87
C LEU A 9 -15.61 -55.69 32.82
N THR A 10 -15.72 -54.44 33.26
CA THR A 10 -15.80 -53.23 32.43
C THR A 10 -14.56 -52.34 32.58
N LEU A 11 -13.45 -52.89 33.09
CA LEU A 11 -12.12 -52.25 33.10
C LEU A 11 -11.08 -52.98 32.23
N LEU A 12 -11.51 -53.94 31.41
CA LEU A 12 -10.64 -54.70 30.50
C LEU A 12 -11.06 -54.60 29.01
N PHE A 13 -11.96 -53.66 28.69
CA PHE A 13 -12.39 -53.41 27.31
C PHE A 13 -12.48 -51.91 27.03
N CYS A 14 -11.35 -51.20 27.20
CA CYS A 14 -11.06 -49.88 26.62
C CYS A 14 -9.58 -49.52 26.86
N LEU A 15 -8.66 -50.39 26.45
CA LEU A 15 -7.25 -50.03 26.22
C LEU A 15 -6.75 -50.76 24.98
N ASN A 16 -7.40 -50.53 23.83
CA ASN A 16 -6.65 -50.47 22.57
C ASN A 16 -5.90 -49.12 22.58
N LEU A 17 -4.92 -49.00 23.46
CA LEU A 17 -3.78 -48.14 23.20
C LEU A 17 -3.11 -48.78 21.99
N SER A 18 -3.35 -48.24 20.81
CA SER A 18 -2.34 -48.27 19.75
C SER A 18 -1.07 -47.69 20.36
N SER A 19 -0.24 -48.56 20.94
CA SER A 19 1.06 -48.24 21.50
C SER A 19 1.93 -47.78 20.33
N GLN A 20 1.91 -46.48 20.04
CA GLN A 20 2.91 -45.86 19.18
C GLN A 20 4.27 -46.25 19.75
N ARG A 21 5.09 -46.90 18.91
CA ARG A 21 6.36 -47.46 19.37
C ARG A 21 7.29 -46.28 19.60
N GLN A 22 7.51 -45.93 20.87
CA GLN A 22 8.38 -44.83 21.23
C GLN A 22 9.84 -45.23 20.94
N MET A 23 10.53 -44.41 20.14
CA MET A 23 11.95 -44.57 19.82
C MET A 23 12.74 -43.44 20.48
N SER A 24 14.02 -43.65 20.73
CA SER A 24 14.87 -42.59 21.30
C SER A 24 16.34 -42.75 20.96
N TYR A 25 17.04 -41.63 20.91
CA TYR A 25 18.49 -41.61 20.90
C TYR A 25 19.05 -40.60 21.91
N ASN A 26 20.29 -40.84 22.32
CA ASN A 26 21.03 -40.03 23.26
C ASN A 26 21.93 -39.07 22.49
N THR A 27 21.97 -37.82 22.94
CA THR A 27 23.01 -36.87 22.53
C THR A 27 24.26 -37.04 23.39
N LYS A 28 25.42 -36.49 22.95
CA LYS A 28 26.67 -36.55 23.73
C LYS A 28 26.52 -36.06 25.18
N ASN A 29 25.65 -35.09 25.41
CA ASN A 29 25.37 -34.52 26.74
C ASN A 29 24.38 -35.37 27.58
N LYS A 30 24.14 -36.64 27.21
CA LYS A 30 23.19 -37.57 27.86
C LYS A 30 21.73 -37.10 27.87
N LYS A 31 21.37 -36.11 27.03
CA LYS A 31 19.97 -35.75 26.80
C LYS A 31 19.34 -36.82 25.91
N VAL A 32 18.24 -37.40 26.38
CA VAL A 32 17.42 -38.38 25.66
C VAL A 32 16.43 -37.63 24.76
N ILE A 33 16.52 -37.84 23.45
CA ILE A 33 15.55 -37.36 22.47
C ILE A 33 14.54 -38.47 22.20
N LYS A 34 13.26 -38.20 22.45
CA LYS A 34 12.16 -39.15 22.24
C LYS A 34 11.44 -38.83 20.94
N LEU A 35 11.05 -39.87 20.22
CA LEU A 35 10.37 -39.84 18.93
C LEU A 35 9.23 -40.86 18.94
N GLU A 36 8.16 -40.59 18.21
CA GLU A 36 7.04 -41.51 18.03
C GLU A 36 6.95 -41.95 16.58
N THR A 37 6.72 -43.25 16.34
CA THR A 37 6.47 -43.75 14.99
C THR A 37 5.11 -43.25 14.47
N VAL A 38 5.09 -42.83 13.20
CA VAL A 38 3.86 -42.50 12.48
C VAL A 38 3.53 -43.67 11.57
N ASP A 39 2.89 -44.69 12.14
CA ASP A 39 2.68 -46.00 11.48
C ASP A 39 1.78 -45.95 10.23
N THR A 40 1.15 -44.80 9.96
CA THR A 40 0.33 -44.54 8.76
C THR A 40 1.10 -43.90 7.61
N LEU A 41 2.38 -43.58 7.78
CA LEU A 41 3.22 -42.92 6.78
C LEU A 41 4.54 -43.67 6.56
N SER A 42 5.02 -43.67 5.32
CA SER A 42 6.37 -44.10 4.97
C SER A 42 6.95 -43.17 3.91
N TYR A 43 8.27 -43.01 3.88
CA TYR A 43 8.96 -42.23 2.86
C TYR A 43 9.74 -43.16 1.95
N ILE A 44 9.49 -43.10 0.64
CA ILE A 44 10.09 -44.00 -0.33
C ILE A 44 11.04 -43.24 -1.25
N CYS A 45 12.13 -43.88 -1.66
CA CYS A 45 13.08 -43.35 -2.63
C CYS A 45 13.18 -44.35 -3.79
N PHE A 46 12.98 -43.88 -5.03
CA PHE A 46 13.19 -44.69 -6.23
C PHE A 46 14.66 -44.73 -6.58
N ARG A 47 15.09 -45.82 -7.22
CA ARG A 47 16.45 -45.90 -7.76
C ARG A 47 16.66 -44.83 -8.82
N LYS A 48 17.87 -44.28 -8.88
CA LYS A 48 18.24 -43.17 -9.77
C LYS A 48 17.98 -43.46 -11.25
N ASP A 49 18.10 -44.73 -11.65
CA ASP A 49 17.94 -45.22 -13.03
C ASP A 49 16.47 -45.43 -13.45
N VAL A 50 15.51 -45.37 -12.54
CA VAL A 50 14.08 -45.55 -12.85
C VAL A 50 13.51 -44.30 -13.54
N PRO A 51 13.01 -44.41 -14.80
CA PRO A 51 12.43 -43.29 -15.52
C PRO A 51 11.20 -42.72 -14.82
N ILE A 52 11.03 -41.40 -14.89
CA ILE A 52 9.94 -40.65 -14.24
C ILE A 52 8.55 -41.28 -14.44
N HIS A 53 8.22 -41.67 -15.67
CA HIS A 53 6.91 -42.25 -16.00
C HIS A 53 6.65 -43.62 -15.36
N GLN A 54 7.70 -44.29 -14.88
CA GLN A 54 7.67 -45.59 -14.20
C GLN A 54 7.72 -45.46 -12.67
N ARG A 55 7.87 -44.25 -12.12
CA ARG A 55 7.87 -43.99 -10.66
C ARG A 55 6.44 -44.00 -10.10
N LYS A 56 5.84 -45.18 -10.07
CA LYS A 56 4.48 -45.42 -9.58
C LYS A 56 4.49 -46.63 -8.67
N VAL A 57 3.76 -46.56 -7.56
CA VAL A 57 3.58 -47.70 -6.65
C VAL A 57 2.12 -48.14 -6.64
N LYS A 58 1.92 -49.44 -6.86
CA LYS A 58 0.62 -50.08 -6.65
C LYS A 58 0.62 -50.78 -5.29
N LEU A 59 -0.22 -50.29 -4.39
CA LEU A 59 -0.49 -50.91 -3.10
C LEU A 59 -1.83 -51.65 -3.15
N SER A 60 -2.03 -52.59 -2.23
CA SER A 60 -3.10 -53.60 -2.23
C SER A 60 -4.48 -53.10 -2.74
N ASN A 61 -4.92 -51.92 -2.29
CA ASN A 61 -6.23 -51.34 -2.66
C ASN A 61 -6.17 -49.96 -3.34
N LYS A 62 -4.98 -49.45 -3.67
CA LYS A 62 -4.81 -48.09 -4.25
C LYS A 62 -3.55 -47.96 -5.11
N VAL A 63 -3.64 -47.15 -6.16
CA VAL A 63 -2.47 -46.69 -6.91
C VAL A 63 -2.11 -45.30 -6.39
N VAL A 64 -0.93 -45.16 -5.79
CA VAL A 64 -0.40 -43.85 -5.39
C VAL A 64 0.41 -43.34 -6.58
N THR A 65 -0.09 -42.28 -7.22
CA THR A 65 0.61 -41.62 -8.33
C THR A 65 1.40 -40.44 -7.78
N ILE A 66 2.71 -40.51 -7.95
CA ILE A 66 3.67 -39.52 -7.46
C ILE A 66 3.62 -38.27 -8.35
N ARG A 67 3.90 -37.09 -7.78
CA ARG A 67 4.11 -35.87 -8.58
C ARG A 67 5.22 -36.13 -9.60
N GLN A 68 4.94 -35.83 -10.87
CA GLN A 68 5.67 -36.33 -12.06
C GLN A 68 7.16 -35.91 -12.19
N GLU A 69 7.82 -35.40 -11.15
CA GLU A 69 9.21 -34.92 -11.22
C GLU A 69 10.11 -35.36 -10.06
N GLN A 70 9.58 -36.03 -9.02
CA GLN A 70 10.34 -36.33 -7.80
C GLN A 70 10.94 -37.75 -7.80
N GLN A 71 12.09 -37.94 -7.14
CA GLN A 71 12.74 -39.25 -6.94
C GLN A 71 12.29 -39.93 -5.63
N SER A 72 11.68 -39.19 -4.72
CA SER A 72 11.25 -39.67 -3.43
C SER A 72 9.93 -39.01 -3.03
N GLU A 73 9.14 -39.69 -2.19
CA GLU A 73 7.84 -39.15 -1.75
C GLU A 73 7.41 -39.73 -0.40
N LEU A 74 6.68 -38.91 0.36
CA LEU A 74 5.95 -39.32 1.56
C LEU A 74 4.61 -39.95 1.16
N ILE A 75 4.42 -41.23 1.48
CA ILE A 75 3.22 -41.98 1.12
C ILE A 75 2.46 -42.46 2.36
N ARG A 76 1.14 -42.57 2.20
CA ARG A 76 0.27 -43.13 3.24
C ARG A 76 0.17 -44.65 3.10
N ILE A 77 0.47 -45.35 4.18
CA ILE A 77 0.35 -46.81 4.28
C ILE A 77 -0.79 -47.18 5.22
N ASP A 78 -1.48 -48.26 4.90
CA ASP A 78 -2.64 -48.72 5.66
C ASP A 78 -2.33 -50.00 6.47
N SER A 79 -1.20 -50.67 6.17
CA SER A 79 -0.75 -51.84 6.96
C SER A 79 0.75 -52.12 6.84
N PRO A 80 1.36 -52.83 7.80
CA PRO A 80 2.77 -53.24 7.72
C PRO A 80 3.11 -54.11 6.52
N SER A 81 2.16 -54.87 5.96
CA SER A 81 2.40 -55.70 4.77
C SER A 81 2.65 -54.85 3.52
N GLU A 82 2.14 -53.62 3.46
CA GLU A 82 2.45 -52.66 2.38
C GLU A 82 3.91 -52.20 2.44
N ILE A 83 4.51 -52.06 3.63
CA ILE A 83 5.94 -51.77 3.77
C ILE A 83 6.77 -52.92 3.18
N THR A 84 6.39 -54.17 3.43
CA THR A 84 7.08 -55.34 2.85
C THR A 84 6.94 -55.38 1.32
N GLN A 85 5.77 -55.02 0.77
CA GLN A 85 5.58 -54.88 -0.68
C GLN A 85 6.51 -53.81 -1.27
N LEU A 86 6.57 -52.63 -0.63
CA LEU A 86 7.44 -51.53 -1.05
C LEU A 86 8.92 -51.91 -1.01
N LYS A 87 9.37 -52.61 0.04
CA LYS A 87 10.76 -53.07 0.16
C LYS A 87 11.14 -54.12 -0.89
N ASN A 88 10.16 -54.85 -1.42
CA ASN A 88 10.36 -55.87 -2.46
C ASN A 88 10.16 -55.34 -3.88
N ASP A 89 9.78 -54.07 -4.05
CA ASP A 89 9.63 -53.45 -5.37
C ASP A 89 11.02 -53.15 -5.97
N GLY A 90 11.27 -53.71 -7.15
CA GLY A 90 12.56 -53.57 -7.84
C GLY A 90 12.93 -52.13 -8.22
N ASN A 91 11.96 -51.22 -8.28
CA ASN A 91 12.17 -49.81 -8.60
C ASN A 91 12.48 -48.94 -7.38
N ILE A 92 12.23 -49.45 -6.17
CA ILE A 92 12.44 -48.73 -4.92
C ILE A 92 13.85 -49.02 -4.42
N GLU A 93 14.60 -47.96 -4.13
CA GLU A 93 15.94 -48.02 -3.54
C GLU A 93 15.86 -48.15 -2.02
N SER A 94 14.94 -47.40 -1.39
CA SER A 94 14.83 -47.36 0.06
C SER A 94 13.43 -47.02 0.54
N VAL A 95 13.05 -47.59 1.68
CA VAL A 95 11.78 -47.36 2.36
C VAL A 95 12.08 -46.99 3.81
N TYR A 96 11.83 -45.75 4.16
CA TYR A 96 12.16 -45.18 5.46
C TYR A 96 10.92 -44.99 6.35
N LYS A 97 11.17 -45.05 7.66
CA LYS A 97 10.17 -44.80 8.70
C LYS A 97 9.99 -43.30 8.89
N VAL A 98 8.74 -42.89 9.09
CA VAL A 98 8.38 -41.53 9.43
C VAL A 98 8.12 -41.45 10.93
N LEU A 99 8.79 -40.51 11.57
CA LEU A 99 8.71 -40.26 13.01
C LEU A 99 8.19 -38.84 13.25
N ARG A 100 7.78 -38.57 14.48
CA ARG A 100 7.44 -37.23 14.95
C ARG A 100 8.00 -36.96 16.33
N PHE A 101 8.29 -35.70 16.62
CA PHE A 101 8.64 -35.28 17.98
C PHE A 101 7.38 -35.18 18.87
N PRO A 102 7.44 -35.60 20.15
CA PRO A 102 6.27 -35.59 21.05
C PRO A 102 5.61 -34.22 21.26
N THR A 103 6.35 -33.13 21.06
CA THR A 103 5.91 -31.76 21.35
C THR A 103 5.46 -30.97 20.12
N GLY A 104 5.43 -31.58 18.92
CA GLY A 104 5.22 -30.85 17.66
C GLY A 104 4.39 -31.60 16.61
N LYS A 105 4.02 -30.88 15.53
CA LYS A 105 3.39 -31.44 14.32
C LYS A 105 4.41 -31.87 13.26
N GLU A 106 5.70 -31.62 13.51
CA GLU A 106 6.80 -31.83 12.57
C GLU A 106 7.08 -33.32 12.36
N LEU A 107 7.08 -33.72 11.09
CA LEU A 107 7.46 -35.06 10.66
C LEU A 107 8.96 -35.07 10.33
N VAL A 108 9.63 -36.16 10.66
CA VAL A 108 11.00 -36.43 10.25
C VAL A 108 11.09 -37.84 9.69
N VAL A 109 11.96 -38.06 8.70
CA VAL A 109 12.22 -39.37 8.13
C VAL A 109 13.52 -39.91 8.69
N LEU A 110 13.46 -41.09 9.31
CA LEU A 110 14.64 -41.80 9.80
C LEU A 110 15.34 -42.52 8.65
N THR A 111 16.46 -41.96 8.18
CA THR A 111 17.30 -42.53 7.14
C THR A 111 18.28 -43.56 7.71
N ASN A 112 19.04 -44.22 6.84
CA ASN A 112 20.18 -45.06 7.20
C ASN A 112 21.49 -44.26 7.30
N GLU A 113 21.45 -42.93 7.33
CA GLU A 113 22.65 -42.09 7.42
C GLU A 113 22.78 -41.48 8.81
N ILE A 114 24.03 -41.34 9.28
CA ILE A 114 24.38 -40.65 10.52
C ILE A 114 25.49 -39.65 10.26
N LEU A 115 25.48 -38.54 11.00
CA LEU A 115 26.58 -37.57 11.03
C LEU A 115 27.50 -37.91 12.19
N VAL A 116 28.80 -38.02 11.93
CA VAL A 116 29.80 -38.45 12.92
C VAL A 116 30.97 -37.48 12.92
N LYS A 117 31.30 -36.97 14.11
CA LYS A 117 32.51 -36.21 14.38
C LYS A 117 33.32 -36.87 15.48
N VAL A 118 34.58 -37.18 15.18
CA VAL A 118 35.53 -37.82 16.11
C VAL A 118 36.54 -36.82 16.66
N ASN A 119 37.20 -37.16 17.76
CA ASN A 119 38.21 -36.30 18.36
C ASN A 119 39.38 -36.06 17.37
N PRO A 120 40.05 -34.89 17.42
CA PRO A 120 41.19 -34.60 16.56
C PRO A 120 42.24 -35.72 16.55
N GLY A 121 42.68 -36.12 15.34
CA GLY A 121 43.64 -37.21 15.14
C GLY A 121 43.05 -38.62 15.12
N LYS A 122 41.73 -38.78 15.30
CA LYS A 122 41.02 -40.06 15.10
C LYS A 122 40.38 -40.10 13.71
N GLN A 123 40.19 -41.31 13.17
CA GLN A 123 39.43 -41.55 11.94
C GLN A 123 38.09 -42.19 12.26
N VAL A 124 37.04 -41.77 11.55
CA VAL A 124 35.67 -42.28 11.72
C VAL A 124 35.60 -43.79 11.49
N SER A 125 36.27 -44.30 10.44
CA SER A 125 36.37 -45.74 10.14
C SER A 125 36.91 -46.54 11.33
N SER A 126 38.01 -46.09 11.94
CA SER A 126 38.60 -46.78 13.09
C SER A 126 37.67 -46.84 14.30
N VAL A 127 36.87 -45.80 14.54
CA VAL A 127 35.88 -45.80 15.64
C VAL A 127 34.74 -46.77 15.34
N LEU A 128 34.25 -46.82 14.11
CA LEU A 128 33.21 -47.75 13.67
C LEU A 128 33.68 -49.20 13.76
N ASP A 129 34.88 -49.51 13.27
CA ASP A 129 35.47 -50.85 13.26
C ASP A 129 35.69 -51.38 14.69
N ASN A 130 36.20 -50.53 15.59
CA ASN A 130 36.39 -50.89 17.01
C ASN A 130 35.07 -51.23 17.71
N LEU A 131 33.98 -50.54 17.34
CA LEU A 131 32.64 -50.79 17.84
C LEU A 131 31.89 -51.87 17.04
N ARG A 132 32.52 -52.44 16.01
CA ARG A 132 31.95 -53.44 15.09
C ARG A 132 30.65 -52.95 14.44
N ILE A 133 30.58 -51.66 14.12
CA ILE A 133 29.43 -51.06 13.45
C ILE A 133 29.60 -51.24 11.94
N PRO A 134 28.75 -52.02 11.26
CA PRO A 134 28.83 -52.16 9.82
C PRO A 134 28.39 -50.85 9.14
N TYR A 135 29.11 -50.46 8.09
CA TYR A 135 28.79 -49.31 7.26
C TYR A 135 29.00 -49.66 5.78
N LEU A 136 28.26 -48.99 4.90
CA LEU A 136 28.36 -49.12 3.46
C LEU A 136 29.35 -48.12 2.86
N MET A 137 29.32 -46.88 3.37
CA MET A 137 30.11 -45.77 2.86
C MET A 137 30.38 -44.75 3.97
N ILE A 138 31.52 -44.08 3.87
CA ILE A 138 31.84 -42.87 4.63
C ILE A 138 32.15 -41.78 3.62
N SER A 139 31.45 -40.66 3.73
CA SER A 139 31.61 -39.48 2.87
C SER A 139 31.89 -38.26 3.74
N GLU A 140 32.68 -37.32 3.24
CA GLU A 140 32.92 -36.04 3.92
C GLU A 140 31.92 -34.98 3.45
N ILE A 141 31.62 -34.02 4.32
CA ILE A 141 30.87 -32.81 3.95
C ILE A 141 31.92 -31.78 3.53
N GLU A 142 31.91 -31.37 2.27
CA GLU A 142 32.98 -30.54 1.65
C GLU A 142 33.21 -29.22 2.42
N GLU A 143 32.15 -28.65 2.99
CA GLU A 143 32.18 -27.40 3.76
C GLU A 143 32.51 -27.59 5.25
N LEU A 144 32.50 -28.83 5.75
CA LEU A 144 32.78 -29.20 7.14
C LEU A 144 33.81 -30.32 7.17
N SER A 145 35.08 -29.95 7.01
CA SER A 145 36.23 -30.86 6.87
C SER A 145 36.48 -31.80 8.07
N ASP A 146 35.68 -31.73 9.13
CA ASP A 146 35.79 -32.59 10.31
C ASP A 146 34.48 -33.33 10.67
N VAL A 147 33.53 -33.40 9.75
CA VAL A 147 32.26 -34.14 9.89
C VAL A 147 32.08 -35.11 8.74
N SER A 148 31.79 -36.38 9.05
CA SER A 148 31.51 -37.41 8.06
C SER A 148 30.06 -37.85 8.08
N ILE A 149 29.49 -38.08 6.89
CA ILE A 149 28.25 -38.82 6.69
C ILE A 149 28.61 -40.30 6.60
N VAL A 150 28.06 -41.12 7.49
CA VAL A 150 28.23 -42.57 7.48
C VAL A 150 26.91 -43.20 7.07
N GLN A 151 26.94 -43.97 5.97
CA GLN A 151 25.79 -44.71 5.49
C GLN A 151 25.77 -46.13 6.10
N LEU A 152 24.72 -46.45 6.84
CA LEU A 152 24.50 -47.74 7.47
C LEU A 152 23.76 -48.71 6.52
N PRO A 153 23.86 -50.03 6.72
CA PRO A 153 23.15 -51.02 5.90
C PRO A 153 21.61 -50.89 5.94
N THR A 154 21.04 -50.33 7.01
CA THR A 154 19.60 -50.17 7.18
C THR A 154 19.29 -48.97 8.07
N SER A 155 18.10 -48.37 7.88
CA SER A 155 17.60 -47.31 8.75
C SER A 155 17.00 -47.83 10.06
N ASP A 156 16.74 -49.14 10.14
CA ASP A 156 16.02 -49.73 11.27
C ASP A 156 16.80 -49.68 12.59
N ASN A 157 18.13 -49.62 12.53
CA ASN A 157 19.02 -49.57 13.69
C ASN A 157 19.76 -48.23 13.85
N THR A 158 19.46 -47.22 13.03
CA THR A 158 20.16 -45.92 13.02
C THR A 158 20.26 -45.30 14.42
N LEU A 159 19.14 -45.26 15.15
CA LEU A 159 19.13 -44.66 16.50
C LEU A 159 19.93 -45.48 17.52
N ASP A 160 19.94 -46.81 17.40
CA ASP A 160 20.71 -47.69 18.27
C ASP A 160 22.22 -47.56 18.02
N VAL A 161 22.61 -47.41 16.76
CA VAL A 161 24.00 -47.13 16.36
C VAL A 161 24.45 -45.78 16.89
N VAL A 162 23.62 -44.74 16.80
CA VAL A 162 23.91 -43.43 17.41
C VAL A 162 24.08 -43.55 18.93
N ASN A 163 23.21 -44.29 19.61
CA ASN A 163 23.32 -44.54 21.05
C ASN A 163 24.63 -45.24 21.44
N LEU A 164 25.06 -46.21 20.64
CA LEU A 164 26.32 -46.93 20.84
C LEU A 164 27.52 -46.00 20.62
N LEU A 165 27.50 -45.22 19.53
CA LEU A 165 28.57 -44.28 19.19
C LEU A 165 28.75 -43.21 20.26
N VAL A 166 27.66 -42.62 20.74
CA VAL A 166 27.68 -41.57 21.76
C VAL A 166 28.36 -42.02 23.06
N SER A 167 28.38 -43.34 23.32
CA SER A 167 29.07 -43.95 24.45
C SER A 167 30.59 -44.09 24.26
N SER A 168 31.12 -43.83 23.06
CA SER A 168 32.56 -43.88 22.75
C SER A 168 33.32 -42.66 23.28
N PRO A 169 34.50 -42.84 23.91
CA PRO A 169 35.34 -41.73 24.33
C PRO A 169 36.01 -41.00 23.16
N ASP A 170 36.16 -41.67 22.01
CA ASP A 170 36.84 -41.13 20.82
C ASP A 170 35.92 -40.25 19.95
N LEU A 171 34.67 -40.08 20.36
CA LEU A 171 33.64 -39.37 19.62
C LEU A 171 33.34 -37.99 20.23
N VAL A 172 33.29 -36.96 19.38
CA VAL A 172 32.77 -35.63 19.74
C VAL A 172 31.24 -35.66 19.74
N TYR A 173 30.62 -36.06 18.62
CA TYR A 173 29.19 -36.33 18.55
C TYR A 173 28.85 -37.33 17.43
N ALA A 174 27.70 -37.98 17.56
CA ALA A 174 27.04 -38.71 16.50
C ALA A 174 25.54 -38.42 16.57
N GLU A 175 24.90 -38.25 15.42
CA GLU A 175 23.47 -37.96 15.33
C GLU A 175 22.84 -38.56 14.07
N PRO A 176 21.53 -38.87 14.07
CA PRO A 176 20.84 -39.35 12.87
C PRO A 176 20.73 -38.24 11.82
N ASN A 177 20.97 -38.57 10.55
CA ASN A 177 20.73 -37.65 9.44
C ASN A 177 19.25 -37.71 9.01
N PHE A 178 18.37 -37.02 9.74
CA PHE A 178 16.95 -36.99 9.42
C PHE A 178 16.67 -36.18 8.13
N ILE A 179 15.78 -36.68 7.27
CA ILE A 179 15.10 -35.78 6.30
C ILE A 179 14.01 -35.05 7.06
N GLN A 180 14.06 -33.73 7.05
CA GLN A 180 13.08 -32.87 7.70
C GLN A 180 12.24 -32.15 6.64
N PHE A 181 10.94 -32.05 6.89
CA PHE A 181 10.04 -31.29 6.03
C PHE A 181 9.97 -29.86 6.56
N ILE A 182 10.86 -29.01 6.06
CA ILE A 182 10.86 -27.58 6.33
C ILE A 182 10.11 -26.84 5.21
N ASP A 183 9.46 -25.74 5.53
CA ASP A 183 8.88 -24.87 4.52
C ASP A 183 10.01 -24.33 3.62
N GLY A 184 9.94 -24.63 2.33
CA GLY A 184 10.92 -24.14 1.36
C GLY A 184 10.80 -22.62 1.19
N PRO A 185 11.88 -21.91 0.81
CA PRO A 185 11.76 -20.52 0.43
C PRO A 185 10.89 -20.43 -0.83
N THR A 186 9.76 -19.73 -0.74
CA THR A 186 8.94 -19.40 -1.90
C THR A 186 9.73 -18.45 -2.81
N SER A 187 10.15 -18.96 -3.97
CA SER A 187 10.76 -18.12 -5.00
C SER A 187 9.70 -17.28 -5.71
N THR A 188 9.54 -16.03 -5.29
CA THR A 188 9.06 -14.94 -6.13
C THR A 188 10.01 -13.77 -5.95
N ASN A 189 10.59 -13.26 -7.05
CA ASN A 189 11.22 -11.95 -7.07
C ASN A 189 10.13 -10.86 -7.01
N ALA A 190 9.39 -10.84 -5.91
CA ALA A 190 8.74 -9.66 -5.39
C ALA A 190 9.44 -9.39 -4.06
N THR A 191 9.76 -8.15 -3.77
CA THR A 191 10.00 -7.70 -2.39
C THR A 191 8.77 -8.09 -1.57
N THR A 192 8.73 -9.29 -1.02
CA THR A 192 7.66 -9.75 -0.13
C THR A 192 7.81 -8.93 1.13
N ASP A 193 6.92 -7.97 1.31
CA ASP A 193 6.94 -7.17 2.50
C ASP A 193 6.78 -8.12 3.70
N LEU A 194 7.70 -8.05 4.66
CA LEU A 194 7.72 -8.96 5.80
C LEU A 194 6.78 -8.40 6.87
N TYR A 195 5.90 -9.24 7.42
CA TYR A 195 5.02 -8.88 8.53
C TYR A 195 4.46 -10.14 9.20
N SER A 196 3.98 -10.00 10.44
CA SER A 196 3.35 -11.12 11.16
C SER A 196 1.93 -11.37 10.67
N THR A 197 1.54 -12.64 10.53
CA THR A 197 0.15 -13.03 10.25
C THR A 197 -0.84 -12.62 11.35
N ASN A 198 -0.34 -12.27 12.54
CA ASN A 198 -1.15 -11.73 13.65
C ASN A 198 -1.46 -10.22 13.50
N GLN A 199 -0.86 -9.51 12.54
CA GLN A 199 -1.08 -8.07 12.30
C GLN A 199 -2.32 -7.83 11.43
N TRP A 200 -3.49 -7.99 12.05
CA TRP A 200 -4.75 -7.78 11.33
C TRP A 200 -4.94 -6.34 10.83
N SER A 201 -4.23 -5.36 11.40
CA SER A 201 -4.21 -3.97 10.91
C SER A 201 -3.60 -3.84 9.51
N ILE A 202 -2.73 -4.76 9.10
CA ILE A 202 -2.18 -4.87 7.75
C ILE A 202 -3.13 -5.69 6.87
N VAL A 203 -3.47 -6.92 7.29
CA VAL A 203 -4.39 -7.81 6.57
C VAL A 203 -5.55 -8.21 7.46
N ASN A 204 -6.73 -7.66 7.19
CA ASN A 204 -7.94 -7.94 7.95
C ASN A 204 -8.83 -8.97 7.22
N PRO A 205 -9.15 -10.13 7.82
CA PRO A 205 -10.00 -11.14 7.19
C PRO A 205 -11.44 -10.69 6.92
N TYR A 206 -11.91 -9.63 7.58
CA TYR A 206 -13.24 -9.04 7.38
C TYR A 206 -13.25 -7.86 6.39
N GLY A 207 -12.11 -7.51 5.79
CA GLY A 207 -12.00 -6.45 4.79
C GLY A 207 -11.83 -5.03 5.35
N PHE A 208 -11.79 -4.84 6.67
CA PHE A 208 -11.53 -3.54 7.31
C PHE A 208 -10.02 -3.31 7.47
N THR A 209 -9.33 -3.12 6.35
CA THR A 209 -7.88 -2.89 6.29
C THR A 209 -7.54 -1.40 6.16
N MET A 210 -6.33 -1.03 6.60
CA MET A 210 -5.73 0.26 6.30
C MET A 210 -5.01 0.30 4.95
N ASP A 211 -5.09 -0.74 4.12
CA ASP A 211 -4.42 -0.82 2.81
C ASP A 211 -2.89 -0.68 2.87
N VAL A 212 -2.27 -1.18 3.95
CA VAL A 212 -0.83 -1.00 4.23
C VAL A 212 0.05 -1.61 3.14
N LEU A 213 -0.26 -2.83 2.68
CA LEU A 213 0.52 -3.50 1.63
C LEU A 213 0.52 -2.71 0.30
N ALA A 214 -0.62 -2.07 -0.03
CA ALA A 214 -0.69 -1.20 -1.19
C ALA A 214 0.12 0.09 -0.95
N ALA A 215 0.05 0.66 0.25
CA ALA A 215 0.83 1.84 0.62
C ALA A 215 2.34 1.59 0.55
N TRP A 216 2.81 0.40 0.97
CA TRP A 216 4.24 0.02 0.92
C TRP A 216 4.81 -0.11 -0.49
N LYS A 217 3.97 -0.30 -1.51
CA LYS A 217 4.41 -0.17 -2.90
C LYS A 217 4.79 1.28 -3.25
N LEU A 218 4.27 2.27 -2.52
CA LEU A 218 4.56 3.70 -2.74
C LEU A 218 5.59 4.25 -1.74
N SER A 219 5.47 3.90 -0.46
CA SER A 219 6.40 4.33 0.59
C SER A 219 6.33 3.46 1.84
N LYS A 220 7.45 3.36 2.55
CA LYS A 220 7.57 2.80 3.90
C LYS A 220 7.94 3.84 4.98
N GLY A 221 7.80 5.13 4.65
CA GLY A 221 7.96 6.23 5.60
C GLY A 221 9.42 6.60 5.87
N LYS A 222 10.29 6.46 4.86
CA LYS A 222 11.74 6.63 4.97
C LYS A 222 12.12 7.98 5.62
N ASP A 223 12.97 7.90 6.65
CA ASP A 223 13.63 9.03 7.33
C ASP A 223 12.71 10.03 8.05
N ILE A 224 11.40 9.77 8.13
CA ILE A 224 10.46 10.62 8.86
C ILE A 224 10.58 10.41 10.36
N LYS A 225 10.66 11.50 11.12
CA LYS A 225 10.86 11.47 12.57
C LYS A 225 9.52 11.48 13.30
N VAL A 226 9.19 10.38 13.95
CA VAL A 226 7.97 10.24 14.76
C VAL A 226 8.33 10.26 16.24
N ALA A 227 7.95 11.32 16.96
CA ALA A 227 8.10 11.38 18.40
C ALA A 227 6.98 10.59 19.09
N VAL A 228 7.35 9.69 19.99
CA VAL A 228 6.41 8.92 20.83
C VAL A 228 6.47 9.49 22.24
N LEU A 229 5.44 10.25 22.63
CA LEU A 229 5.32 10.83 23.97
C LEU A 229 4.52 9.88 24.85
N ASP A 230 5.22 9.14 25.71
CA ASP A 230 4.65 8.00 26.45
C ASP A 230 5.37 7.72 27.78
N GLU A 231 5.21 6.54 28.39
CA GLU A 231 5.96 6.07 29.57
C GLU A 231 7.42 5.66 29.27
N GLY A 232 7.85 5.79 28.00
CA GLY A 232 9.18 5.46 27.50
C GLY A 232 9.17 4.27 26.53
N VAL A 233 10.28 4.04 25.86
CA VAL A 233 10.45 2.96 24.87
C VAL A 233 11.64 2.06 25.27
N GLU A 234 11.52 0.75 25.07
CA GLU A 234 12.65 -0.17 25.23
C GLU A 234 13.71 0.09 24.14
N LEU A 235 14.82 0.72 24.52
CA LEU A 235 15.84 1.17 23.57
C LEU A 235 16.66 0.03 22.95
N THR A 236 16.59 -1.17 23.53
CA THR A 236 17.35 -2.36 23.12
C THR A 236 16.50 -3.41 22.42
N HIS A 237 15.21 -3.15 22.20
CA HIS A 237 14.33 -4.10 21.55
C HIS A 237 14.89 -4.42 20.14
N PRO A 238 15.13 -5.69 19.79
CA PRO A 238 15.83 -6.07 18.56
C PRO A 238 15.13 -5.57 17.30
N ASP A 239 13.80 -5.46 17.38
CA ASP A 239 12.94 -5.01 16.29
C ASP A 239 12.73 -3.48 16.23
N LEU A 240 13.34 -2.71 17.13
CA LEU A 240 13.19 -1.24 17.17
C LEU A 240 14.51 -0.49 17.13
N LYS A 241 15.55 -1.01 17.79
CA LYS A 241 16.79 -0.28 18.11
C LYS A 241 17.41 0.48 16.93
N ASP A 242 17.35 -0.06 15.71
CA ASP A 242 17.96 0.56 14.51
C ASP A 242 17.09 1.68 13.90
N ASN A 243 15.84 1.78 14.34
CA ASN A 243 14.92 2.87 14.04
C ASN A 243 14.79 3.89 15.17
N LEU A 244 15.44 3.69 16.32
CA LEU A 244 15.41 4.65 17.41
C LEU A 244 16.45 5.76 17.21
N LEU A 245 16.01 7.00 17.36
CA LEU A 245 16.88 8.17 17.50
C LEU A 245 17.15 8.46 18.98
N PRO A 246 18.15 9.30 19.29
CA PRO A 246 18.30 9.85 20.63
C PRO A 246 17.01 10.52 21.11
N GLY A 247 16.44 9.97 22.18
CA GLY A 247 15.23 10.45 22.84
C GLY A 247 15.48 11.42 23.98
N TYR A 248 14.48 11.54 24.86
CA TYR A 248 14.54 12.41 26.03
C TYR A 248 13.66 11.90 27.17
N ASP A 249 14.11 12.09 28.41
CA ASP A 249 13.31 11.86 29.60
C ASP A 249 12.88 13.20 30.22
N ALA A 250 11.60 13.54 30.08
CA ALA A 250 11.04 14.77 30.59
C ALA A 250 10.69 14.72 32.09
N THR A 251 10.78 13.53 32.70
CA THR A 251 10.44 13.29 34.12
C THR A 251 11.52 13.77 35.10
N LEU A 252 12.61 14.37 34.60
CA LEU A 252 13.70 14.97 35.39
C LEU A 252 14.50 13.97 36.25
N GLY A 253 14.58 12.70 35.84
CA GLY A 253 15.38 11.70 36.54
C GLY A 253 14.67 11.05 37.74
N ASP A 254 13.37 11.31 37.92
CA ASP A 254 12.52 10.58 38.87
C ASP A 254 12.25 9.12 38.41
N GLY A 255 12.69 8.75 37.20
CA GLY A 255 12.59 7.40 36.64
C GLY A 255 13.95 6.86 36.15
N PRO A 256 14.08 5.53 35.92
CA PRO A 256 15.34 4.90 35.56
C PRO A 256 15.82 5.16 34.11
N GLY A 257 15.11 5.97 33.32
CA GLY A 257 15.18 5.95 31.87
C GLY A 257 15.97 7.09 31.24
N ILE A 258 17.29 6.95 31.07
CA ILE A 258 18.08 7.91 30.27
C ILE A 258 17.60 7.86 28.81
N ASN A 259 17.59 9.02 28.13
CA ASN A 259 17.32 9.11 26.68
C ASN A 259 15.91 8.60 26.26
N GLY A 260 14.91 8.69 27.15
CA GLY A 260 13.53 8.27 26.87
C GLY A 260 13.27 6.78 27.06
N ALA A 261 14.18 6.07 27.73
CA ALA A 261 14.02 4.64 27.99
C ALA A 261 12.82 4.33 28.92
N ALA A 262 12.10 3.27 28.60
CA ALA A 262 11.08 2.68 29.46
C ALA A 262 11.71 2.18 30.79
N ALA A 263 10.96 2.22 31.90
CA ALA A 263 11.37 1.50 33.11
C ALA A 263 11.13 -0.01 32.94
N PRO A 264 11.79 -0.87 33.74
CA PRO A 264 11.47 -2.30 33.76
C PRO A 264 9.97 -2.53 34.01
N GLY A 265 9.30 -3.27 33.11
CA GLY A 265 7.86 -3.52 33.15
C GLY A 265 6.98 -2.45 32.47
N ASP A 266 7.56 -1.34 32.01
CA ASP A 266 6.88 -0.38 31.14
C ASP A 266 6.85 -0.91 29.70
N SER A 267 5.65 -1.01 29.13
CA SER A 267 5.38 -1.69 27.86
C SER A 267 4.63 -0.84 26.85
N HIS A 268 3.89 0.18 27.31
CA HIS A 268 2.93 0.89 26.49
C HIS A 268 3.60 1.71 25.38
N GLY A 269 4.66 2.46 25.70
CA GLY A 269 5.41 3.23 24.71
C GLY A 269 6.18 2.35 23.73
N THR A 270 6.75 1.24 24.20
CA THR A 270 7.36 0.21 23.33
C THR A 270 6.34 -0.35 22.35
N ALA A 271 5.14 -0.69 22.81
CA ALA A 271 4.04 -1.16 21.96
C ALA A 271 3.62 -0.13 20.91
N CYS A 272 3.53 1.16 21.28
CA CYS A 272 3.24 2.25 20.35
C CYS A 272 4.36 2.44 19.32
N ALA A 273 5.63 2.38 19.73
CA ALA A 273 6.78 2.48 18.83
C ALA A 273 6.83 1.32 17.83
N GLY A 274 6.50 0.09 18.26
CA GLY A 274 6.40 -1.09 17.39
C GLY A 274 5.39 -0.92 16.27
N ILE A 275 4.20 -0.44 16.59
CA ILE A 275 3.15 -0.17 15.60
C ILE A 275 3.64 0.85 14.56
N ILE A 276 4.45 1.83 14.96
CA ILE A 276 4.96 2.85 14.05
C ILE A 276 6.08 2.31 13.18
N ALA A 277 7.17 1.84 13.79
CA ALA A 277 8.44 1.63 13.12
C ALA A 277 9.20 0.38 13.60
N ALA A 278 8.50 -0.68 14.03
CA ALA A 278 9.15 -1.99 14.06
C ALA A 278 9.76 -2.30 12.69
N LEU A 279 10.97 -2.83 12.71
CA LEU A 279 11.76 -3.06 11.51
C LEU A 279 11.05 -4.05 10.57
N GLU A 280 11.28 -3.89 9.28
CA GLU A 280 10.93 -4.93 8.32
C GLU A 280 12.09 -5.93 8.24
N ASN A 281 11.96 -7.05 8.94
CA ASN A 281 12.96 -8.09 9.03
C ASN A 281 12.28 -9.46 9.25
N ASN A 282 13.06 -10.50 9.55
CA ASN A 282 12.56 -11.87 9.75
C ASN A 282 12.19 -12.20 11.22
N ILE A 283 12.01 -11.20 12.10
CA ILE A 283 11.62 -11.42 13.49
C ILE A 283 10.33 -10.66 13.79
N GLY A 284 9.47 -11.25 14.61
CA GLY A 284 8.39 -10.48 15.23
C GLY A 284 7.34 -9.92 14.29
N MET A 285 7.33 -8.59 14.15
CA MET A 285 6.31 -7.80 13.47
C MET A 285 6.95 -6.76 12.54
N THR A 286 6.15 -6.01 11.80
CA THR A 286 6.65 -4.86 11.03
C THR A 286 5.76 -3.65 11.20
N GLY A 287 6.35 -2.51 11.57
CA GLY A 287 5.62 -1.28 11.82
C GLY A 287 4.97 -0.77 10.54
N ILE A 288 3.92 0.05 10.66
CA ILE A 288 3.19 0.56 9.50
C ILE A 288 4.09 1.48 8.64
N ALA A 289 5.05 2.17 9.26
CA ALA A 289 6.08 2.97 8.60
C ALA A 289 7.48 2.48 9.01
N PRO A 290 7.90 1.29 8.55
CA PRO A 290 9.06 0.58 9.09
C PRO A 290 10.41 1.22 8.73
N GLN A 291 10.43 2.24 7.87
CA GLN A 291 11.61 3.04 7.55
C GLN A 291 11.59 4.44 8.22
N SER A 292 10.57 4.72 9.04
CA SER A 292 10.55 5.91 9.90
C SER A 292 11.51 5.77 11.06
N LYS A 293 11.86 6.91 11.65
CA LYS A 293 12.71 7.00 12.84
C LYS A 293 11.89 7.45 14.04
N VAL A 294 12.01 6.74 15.16
CA VAL A 294 11.26 7.05 16.39
C VAL A 294 12.12 7.85 17.35
N ILE A 295 11.57 8.95 17.86
CA ILE A 295 12.15 9.74 18.96
C ILE A 295 11.40 9.36 20.25
N PRO A 296 11.97 8.55 21.15
CA PRO A 296 11.30 8.19 22.38
C PRO A 296 11.34 9.37 23.37
N ILE A 297 10.17 9.85 23.80
CA ILE A 297 10.06 10.94 24.77
C ILE A 297 9.23 10.45 25.95
N ARG A 298 9.92 10.18 27.06
CA ARG A 298 9.27 9.76 28.30
C ARG A 298 8.66 10.96 29.01
N ILE A 299 7.35 10.94 29.20
CA ILE A 299 6.58 11.99 29.89
C ILE A 299 5.85 11.47 31.14
N ALA A 300 5.89 10.18 31.43
CA ALA A 300 5.18 9.58 32.54
C ALA A 300 6.02 8.50 33.24
N ILE A 301 5.69 8.27 34.50
CA ILE A 301 6.23 7.17 35.32
C ILE A 301 5.06 6.27 35.70
N GLY A 302 5.17 4.99 35.37
CA GLY A 302 4.20 3.97 35.80
C GLY A 302 4.25 3.75 37.31
N TYR A 303 3.09 3.58 37.92
CA TYR A 303 2.93 3.12 39.30
C TYR A 303 1.69 2.22 39.39
N TYR A 304 1.53 1.50 40.49
CA TYR A 304 0.36 0.65 40.72
C TYR A 304 -0.53 1.24 41.81
N GLU A 305 -1.83 1.26 41.56
CA GLU A 305 -2.87 1.64 42.51
C GLU A 305 -4.03 0.67 42.36
N ASN A 306 -4.40 -0.04 43.44
CA ASN A 306 -5.43 -1.09 43.44
C ASN A 306 -5.21 -2.16 42.35
N ASP A 307 -3.97 -2.64 42.20
CA ASP A 307 -3.53 -3.59 41.16
C ASP A 307 -3.69 -3.10 39.70
N GLU A 308 -4.08 -1.84 39.49
CA GLU A 308 -4.13 -1.21 38.18
C GLU A 308 -2.87 -0.38 37.94
N LYS A 309 -2.27 -0.53 36.76
CA LYS A 309 -1.17 0.33 36.32
C LYS A 309 -1.73 1.74 36.01
N LYS A 310 -1.17 2.75 36.66
CA LYS A 310 -1.48 4.17 36.50
C LYS A 310 -0.22 4.94 36.13
N TRP A 311 -0.39 6.15 35.62
CA TRP A 311 0.70 7.03 35.23
C TRP A 311 0.74 8.29 36.07
N ARG A 312 1.93 8.63 36.56
CA ARG A 312 2.20 9.91 37.21
C ARG A 312 2.95 10.81 36.24
N THR A 313 2.46 12.04 36.09
CA THR A 313 3.09 13.09 35.28
C THR A 313 2.70 14.47 35.81
N SER A 314 3.27 15.53 35.23
CA SER A 314 2.91 16.93 35.51
C SER A 314 2.77 17.71 34.21
N SER A 315 2.00 18.80 34.24
CA SER A 315 1.87 19.70 33.08
C SER A 315 3.23 20.23 32.59
N ALA A 316 4.18 20.47 33.51
CA ALA A 316 5.54 20.90 33.17
C ALA A 316 6.32 19.80 32.44
N THR A 317 6.17 18.54 32.89
CA THR A 317 6.75 17.36 32.23
C THR A 317 6.20 17.18 30.82
N ILE A 318 4.88 17.27 30.65
CA ILE A 318 4.23 17.13 29.34
C ILE A 318 4.66 18.25 28.39
N ALA A 319 4.61 19.52 28.85
CA ALA A 319 5.01 20.67 28.04
C ALA A 319 6.48 20.58 27.60
N ARG A 320 7.37 20.12 28.50
CA ARG A 320 8.77 19.85 28.16
C ARG A 320 8.91 18.74 27.12
N GLY A 321 8.12 17.66 27.23
CA GLY A 321 8.10 16.59 26.25
C GLY A 321 7.77 17.09 24.84
N PHE A 322 6.75 17.94 24.69
CA PHE A 322 6.43 18.59 23.41
C PHE A 322 7.53 19.54 22.93
N GLY A 323 8.11 20.34 23.83
CA GLY A 323 9.25 21.20 23.50
C GLY A 323 10.45 20.41 22.97
N GLU A 324 10.70 19.22 23.53
CA GLU A 324 11.77 18.33 23.09
C GLU A 324 11.47 17.63 21.76
N ALA A 325 10.20 17.29 21.50
CA ALA A 325 9.77 16.82 20.19
C ALA A 325 10.05 17.89 19.11
N TYR A 326 9.72 19.14 19.40
CA TYR A 326 10.02 20.27 18.52
C TYR A 326 11.52 20.45 18.31
N ARG A 327 12.31 20.52 19.39
CA ARG A 327 13.77 20.74 19.33
C ARG A 327 14.51 19.64 18.56
N ARG A 328 14.01 18.41 18.61
CA ARG A 328 14.58 17.26 17.88
C ARG A 328 14.07 17.13 16.45
N GLY A 329 13.20 18.05 16.02
CA GLY A 329 12.67 18.14 14.67
C GLY A 329 11.69 17.02 14.35
N ALA A 330 10.83 16.64 15.29
CA ALA A 330 9.77 15.66 15.03
C ALA A 330 8.85 16.15 13.90
N ASP A 331 8.62 15.29 12.91
CA ASP A 331 7.68 15.50 11.81
C ASP A 331 6.25 15.12 12.20
N VAL A 332 6.14 14.08 13.02
CA VAL A 332 4.89 13.56 13.58
C VAL A 332 5.07 13.32 15.08
N VAL A 333 4.03 13.53 15.85
CA VAL A 333 4.00 13.31 17.30
C VAL A 333 2.80 12.43 17.63
N SER A 334 3.06 11.24 18.18
CA SER A 334 2.06 10.27 18.60
C SER A 334 1.88 10.36 20.12
N CYS A 335 0.64 10.59 20.55
CA CYS A 335 0.28 10.83 21.95
C CYS A 335 -0.83 9.88 22.38
N SER A 336 -0.46 8.74 22.95
CA SER A 336 -1.38 7.69 23.41
C SER A 336 -1.73 7.83 24.89
N PHE A 337 -2.05 9.05 25.33
CA PHE A 337 -2.37 9.37 26.72
C PHE A 337 -3.47 10.42 26.83
N SER A 338 -4.00 10.61 28.04
CA SER A 338 -5.03 11.59 28.33
C SER A 338 -4.86 12.18 29.73
N SER A 339 -5.54 13.29 30.00
CA SER A 339 -5.71 13.90 31.32
C SER A 339 -7.10 14.53 31.41
N THR A 340 -7.53 14.88 32.62
CA THR A 340 -8.84 15.50 32.88
C THR A 340 -8.93 16.95 32.36
N ASN A 341 -7.79 17.63 32.20
CA ASN A 341 -7.68 18.96 31.63
C ASN A 341 -6.39 19.12 30.80
N VAL A 342 -6.32 20.18 30.00
CA VAL A 342 -5.08 20.62 29.33
C VAL A 342 -4.61 21.91 29.98
N ALA A 343 -3.38 21.93 30.50
CA ALA A 343 -2.77 23.16 31.00
C ALA A 343 -2.37 24.09 29.85
N ALA A 344 -2.46 25.41 30.07
CA ALA A 344 -2.12 26.41 29.05
C ALA A 344 -0.71 26.21 28.46
N SER A 345 0.28 25.92 29.29
CA SER A 345 1.66 25.65 28.85
C SER A 345 1.78 24.44 27.91
N VAL A 346 0.95 23.42 28.10
CA VAL A 346 0.91 22.24 27.23
C VAL A 346 0.22 22.58 25.91
N SER A 347 -0.89 23.32 25.97
CA SER A 347 -1.59 23.83 24.78
C SER A 347 -0.66 24.71 23.92
N ASP A 348 0.11 25.60 24.53
CA ASP A 348 1.07 26.46 23.84
C ASP A 348 2.20 25.66 23.18
N ALA A 349 2.69 24.61 23.84
CA ALA A 349 3.71 23.73 23.27
C ALA A 349 3.17 22.95 22.06
N ILE A 350 1.95 22.41 22.14
CA ILE A 350 1.29 21.74 21.00
C ILE A 350 1.02 22.72 19.86
N ASN A 351 0.55 23.92 20.17
CA ASN A 351 0.31 24.97 19.17
C ASN A 351 1.61 25.37 18.47
N THR A 352 2.70 25.56 19.22
CA THR A 352 4.03 25.86 18.66
C THR A 352 4.48 24.76 17.70
N LEU A 353 4.27 23.49 18.07
CA LEU A 353 4.70 22.36 17.26
C LEU A 353 3.86 22.23 15.98
N THR A 354 2.54 22.39 16.08
CA THR A 354 1.61 22.34 14.92
C THR A 354 1.66 23.57 14.01
N THR A 355 2.35 24.64 14.40
CA THR A 355 2.53 25.86 13.59
C THR A 355 3.96 26.04 13.11
N ASN A 356 4.93 26.00 14.01
CA ASN A 356 6.33 26.31 13.72
C ASN A 356 7.18 25.08 13.41
N GLY A 357 6.69 23.87 13.75
CA GLY A 357 7.35 22.61 13.41
C GLY A 357 7.66 22.50 11.93
N ARG A 358 8.70 21.75 11.57
CA ARG A 358 9.06 21.45 10.16
C ARG A 358 9.23 22.72 9.30
N ASN A 359 9.91 23.72 9.86
CA ASN A 359 10.16 25.04 9.25
C ASN A 359 8.86 25.78 8.89
N GLY A 360 7.93 25.91 9.84
CA GLY A 360 6.66 26.63 9.64
C GLY A 360 5.56 25.86 8.91
N ARG A 361 5.79 24.59 8.58
CA ARG A 361 4.76 23.70 8.00
C ARG A 361 3.86 23.05 9.06
N GLY A 362 4.30 23.08 10.32
CA GLY A 362 3.68 22.38 11.44
C GLY A 362 4.02 20.89 11.44
N SER A 363 4.34 20.33 12.59
CA SER A 363 4.38 18.87 12.74
C SER A 363 2.98 18.31 13.01
N VAL A 364 2.73 17.08 12.56
CA VAL A 364 1.44 16.42 12.73
C VAL A 364 1.32 15.87 14.14
N VAL A 365 0.32 16.31 14.91
CA VAL A 365 0.07 15.82 16.27
C VAL A 365 -1.16 14.94 16.28
N VAL A 366 -1.00 13.71 16.78
CA VAL A 366 -2.04 12.68 16.81
C VAL A 366 -2.30 12.28 18.25
N PHE A 367 -3.56 12.25 18.67
CA PHE A 367 -3.98 11.90 20.02
C PHE A 367 -5.05 10.80 20.04
N SER A 368 -4.95 9.88 21.00
CA SER A 368 -6.01 8.91 21.31
C SER A 368 -7.23 9.57 21.94
N THR A 369 -8.46 9.16 21.60
CA THR A 369 -9.68 9.78 22.16
C THR A 369 -10.02 9.40 23.60
N GLY A 370 -9.48 8.29 24.12
CA GLY A 370 -9.81 7.75 25.45
C GLY A 370 -10.63 6.45 25.39
N ASN A 371 -10.72 5.75 26.52
CA ASN A 371 -11.17 4.34 26.58
C ASN A 371 -12.37 4.11 27.53
N ASP A 372 -13.22 5.11 27.72
CA ASP A 372 -14.34 5.11 28.67
C ASP A 372 -15.70 4.80 28.02
N GLY A 373 -15.74 4.62 26.70
CA GLY A 373 -16.98 4.52 25.92
C GLY A 373 -17.83 5.80 25.97
N SER A 374 -17.21 6.94 26.26
CA SER A 374 -17.87 8.22 26.47
C SER A 374 -18.10 8.97 25.16
N SER A 375 -19.19 9.75 25.09
CA SER A 375 -19.46 10.71 24.02
C SER A 375 -18.60 11.97 24.08
N THR A 376 -17.61 12.01 24.98
CA THR A 376 -16.63 13.08 25.13
C THR A 376 -15.23 12.52 24.91
N VAL A 377 -14.51 13.09 23.95
CA VAL A 377 -13.10 12.77 23.69
C VAL A 377 -12.17 13.45 24.71
N SER A 378 -10.95 12.95 24.84
CA SER A 378 -9.88 13.58 25.63
C SER A 378 -9.80 15.09 25.38
N PRO A 379 -9.60 15.93 26.42
CA PRO A 379 -9.40 17.37 26.27
C PRO A 379 -8.32 17.76 25.23
N TYR A 380 -7.27 16.96 25.06
CA TYR A 380 -6.24 17.20 24.03
C TYR A 380 -6.79 17.13 22.60
N CYS A 381 -7.78 16.27 22.35
CA CYS A 381 -8.43 16.13 21.05
C CYS A 381 -9.29 17.34 20.66
N ASN A 382 -9.58 18.24 21.61
CA ASN A 382 -10.32 19.48 21.35
C ASN A 382 -9.40 20.64 20.94
N LEU A 383 -8.08 20.46 21.01
CA LEU A 383 -7.13 21.47 20.57
C LEU A 383 -7.14 21.59 19.03
N PRO A 384 -6.92 22.81 18.48
CA PRO A 384 -6.81 22.99 17.05
C PRO A 384 -5.61 22.20 16.49
N ASN A 385 -5.73 21.77 15.24
CA ASN A 385 -4.67 21.04 14.50
C ASN A 385 -4.24 19.70 15.13
N VAL A 386 -5.01 19.15 16.08
CA VAL A 386 -4.81 17.79 16.59
C VAL A 386 -5.69 16.80 15.81
N ILE A 387 -5.07 15.69 15.40
CA ILE A 387 -5.79 14.55 14.80
C ILE A 387 -6.19 13.60 15.92
N SER A 388 -7.48 13.50 16.22
CA SER A 388 -7.99 12.59 17.24
C SER A 388 -8.38 11.23 16.65
N VAL A 389 -8.03 10.16 17.36
CA VAL A 389 -8.13 8.79 16.85
C VAL A 389 -8.93 7.90 17.78
N GLY A 390 -10.03 7.36 17.24
CA GLY A 390 -10.84 6.34 17.88
C GLY A 390 -10.40 4.92 17.50
N ASN A 391 -10.88 3.94 18.28
CA ASN A 391 -10.48 2.55 18.19
C ASN A 391 -11.55 1.68 17.48
N LEU A 392 -11.12 0.91 16.49
CA LEU A 392 -11.92 -0.10 15.80
C LEU A 392 -11.60 -1.51 16.26
N GLU A 393 -12.64 -2.34 16.23
CA GLU A 393 -12.54 -3.78 16.24
C GLU A 393 -12.17 -4.33 14.86
N ILE A 394 -11.68 -5.57 14.85
CA ILE A 394 -11.37 -6.31 13.62
C ILE A 394 -12.59 -6.41 12.67
N THR A 395 -13.81 -6.33 13.21
CA THR A 395 -15.08 -6.41 12.48
C THR A 395 -15.57 -5.07 11.92
N GLY A 396 -14.77 -3.99 12.02
CA GLY A 396 -15.12 -2.68 11.49
C GLY A 396 -16.08 -1.86 12.35
N ASN A 397 -16.48 -2.38 13.51
CA ASN A 397 -17.28 -1.64 14.49
C ASN A 397 -16.38 -0.78 15.37
N ARG A 398 -16.88 0.38 15.81
CA ARG A 398 -16.28 1.12 16.92
C ARG A 398 -16.21 0.21 18.15
N ARG A 399 -15.03 0.08 18.76
CA ARG A 399 -14.90 -0.65 20.03
C ARG A 399 -15.76 0.04 21.08
N PHE A 400 -16.54 -0.71 21.85
CA PHE A 400 -17.48 -0.13 22.83
C PHE A 400 -16.81 0.85 23.82
N SER A 401 -15.56 0.58 24.20
CA SER A 401 -14.76 1.42 25.09
C SER A 401 -14.17 2.65 24.40
N SER A 402 -14.17 2.76 23.07
CA SER A 402 -13.63 3.94 22.38
C SER A 402 -14.50 5.16 22.65
N ASN A 403 -13.89 6.23 23.18
CA ASN A 403 -14.56 7.52 23.25
C ASN A 403 -14.83 8.07 21.84
N TYR A 404 -15.94 8.78 21.69
CA TYR A 404 -16.48 9.31 20.45
C TYR A 404 -17.01 10.74 20.65
N GLY A 405 -17.56 11.39 19.63
CA GLY A 405 -18.12 12.74 19.73
C GLY A 405 -17.65 13.69 18.62
N SER A 406 -18.09 14.94 18.70
CA SER A 406 -17.88 15.99 17.67
C SER A 406 -16.42 16.24 17.28
N ASN A 407 -15.48 15.98 18.19
CA ASN A 407 -14.05 16.18 17.96
C ASN A 407 -13.29 14.90 17.62
N LEU A 408 -13.95 13.75 17.45
CA LEU A 408 -13.36 12.56 16.83
C LEU A 408 -13.09 12.82 15.34
N LYS A 409 -11.87 12.57 14.86
CA LYS A 409 -11.51 12.77 13.45
C LYS A 409 -11.51 11.48 12.67
N VAL A 410 -10.79 10.46 13.11
CA VAL A 410 -10.65 9.22 12.33
C VAL A 410 -10.64 8.00 13.25
N MET A 411 -10.84 6.84 12.63
CA MET A 411 -10.79 5.56 13.29
C MET A 411 -9.60 4.74 12.77
N ALA A 412 -8.97 3.97 13.65
CA ALA A 412 -7.90 3.06 13.28
C ALA A 412 -7.95 1.75 14.09
N PRO A 413 -7.29 0.68 13.62
CA PRO A 413 -7.16 -0.58 14.35
C PRO A 413 -6.60 -0.40 15.76
N GLY A 414 -7.28 -0.93 16.77
CA GLY A 414 -6.76 -0.92 18.14
C GLY A 414 -7.36 -1.96 19.07
N ALA A 415 -8.21 -2.88 18.60
CA ALA A 415 -8.64 -4.03 19.38
C ALA A 415 -7.68 -5.20 19.17
N GLY A 416 -6.80 -5.44 20.14
CA GLY A 416 -5.91 -6.59 20.12
C GLY A 416 -4.88 -6.55 18.99
N THR A 417 -4.13 -5.46 18.92
CA THR A 417 -3.03 -5.26 17.96
C THR A 417 -1.78 -5.99 18.43
N TYR A 418 -1.25 -6.87 17.58
CA TYR A 418 0.04 -7.53 17.81
C TYR A 418 1.19 -6.53 17.64
N THR A 419 2.05 -6.39 18.65
CA THR A 419 3.17 -5.43 18.61
C THR A 419 4.34 -5.83 19.53
N THR A 420 5.45 -5.09 19.46
CA THR A 420 6.63 -5.22 20.34
C THR A 420 6.28 -5.00 21.80
N TYR A 421 6.92 -5.75 22.69
CA TYR A 421 6.67 -5.78 24.13
C TYR A 421 8.00 -5.94 24.90
N PRO A 422 8.07 -5.61 26.20
CA PRO A 422 9.33 -5.56 26.94
C PRO A 422 10.18 -6.83 26.87
N SER A 423 11.49 -6.65 27.06
CA SER A 423 12.50 -7.72 27.04
C SER A 423 12.64 -8.36 25.65
N GLY A 424 12.46 -7.56 24.59
CA GLY A 424 12.55 -8.04 23.20
C GLY A 424 11.45 -9.02 22.79
N SER A 425 10.30 -8.98 23.47
CA SER A 425 9.18 -9.90 23.24
C SER A 425 8.08 -9.25 22.40
N TYR A 426 6.99 -9.99 22.17
CA TYR A 426 5.85 -9.49 21.40
C TYR A 426 4.56 -9.87 22.13
N GLY A 427 3.54 -9.04 21.98
CA GLY A 427 2.29 -9.21 22.70
C GLY A 427 1.12 -8.51 22.03
N THR A 428 -0.02 -8.59 22.71
CA THR A 428 -1.26 -7.97 22.26
C THR A 428 -1.51 -6.69 23.04
N PHE A 429 -1.62 -5.58 22.33
CA PHE A 429 -1.87 -4.25 22.85
C PHE A 429 -3.22 -3.73 22.34
N GLY A 430 -3.89 -2.83 23.06
CA GLY A 430 -5.19 -2.34 22.60
C GLY A 430 -5.68 -1.06 23.23
N GLY A 431 -6.83 -0.60 22.73
CA GLY A 431 -7.42 0.68 23.07
C GLY A 431 -7.14 1.73 21.99
N THR A 432 -7.64 2.94 22.23
CA THR A 432 -7.33 4.12 21.39
C THR A 432 -5.83 4.43 21.36
N SER A 433 -5.08 3.97 22.37
CA SER A 433 -3.62 4.00 22.41
C SER A 433 -2.94 3.15 21.34
N ALA A 434 -3.56 2.04 20.89
CA ALA A 434 -3.07 1.25 19.76
C ALA A 434 -3.50 1.85 18.42
N ALA A 435 -4.65 2.51 18.36
CA ALA A 435 -5.15 3.17 17.16
C ALA A 435 -4.36 4.44 16.78
N CYS A 436 -3.98 5.25 17.78
CA CYS A 436 -3.19 6.48 17.61
C CYS A 436 -1.90 6.30 16.78
N PRO A 437 -0.99 5.36 17.11
CA PRO A 437 0.26 5.15 16.35
C PRO A 437 0.03 4.70 14.90
N HIS A 438 -1.07 4.01 14.59
CA HIS A 438 -1.41 3.68 13.20
C HIS A 438 -1.64 4.94 12.36
N VAL A 439 -2.37 5.93 12.88
CA VAL A 439 -2.62 7.20 12.17
C VAL A 439 -1.35 8.06 12.09
N ALA A 440 -0.53 8.07 13.15
CA ALA A 440 0.78 8.72 13.12
C ALA A 440 1.67 8.14 12.02
N SER A 441 1.60 6.82 11.81
CA SER A 441 2.33 6.15 10.73
C SER A 441 1.84 6.56 9.35
N VAL A 442 0.53 6.68 9.14
CA VAL A 442 -0.01 7.16 7.85
C VAL A 442 0.46 8.58 7.55
N ALA A 443 0.50 9.47 8.54
CA ALA A 443 1.09 10.79 8.39
C ALA A 443 2.59 10.70 8.00
N ALA A 444 3.35 9.77 8.58
CA ALA A 444 4.75 9.57 8.22
C ALA A 444 4.92 9.04 6.78
N LEU A 445 4.06 8.12 6.33
CA LEU A 445 4.07 7.63 4.95
C LEU A 445 3.82 8.79 3.96
N ILE A 446 2.85 9.66 4.22
CA ILE A 446 2.58 10.86 3.39
C ILE A 446 3.81 11.78 3.37
N LEU A 447 4.35 12.13 4.53
CA LEU A 447 5.43 13.11 4.64
C LEU A 447 6.75 12.63 4.02
N SER A 448 6.98 11.33 3.95
CA SER A 448 8.16 10.78 3.27
C SER A 448 8.14 11.02 1.76
N LEU A 449 6.96 11.14 1.15
CA LEU A 449 6.78 11.42 -0.28
C LEU A 449 6.58 12.91 -0.55
N LYS A 450 5.91 13.62 0.36
CA LYS A 450 5.61 15.05 0.25
C LYS A 450 6.02 15.79 1.53
N PRO A 451 7.34 15.96 1.77
CA PRO A 451 7.85 16.60 2.98
C PRO A 451 7.46 18.08 3.08
N ASN A 452 7.05 18.71 1.97
CA ASN A 452 6.67 20.11 1.96
C ASN A 452 5.22 20.40 2.36
N LEU A 453 4.38 19.38 2.56
CA LEU A 453 2.99 19.58 2.99
C LEU A 453 2.91 20.17 4.39
N SER A 454 1.92 21.05 4.58
CA SER A 454 1.57 21.54 5.90
C SER A 454 0.87 20.44 6.70
N GLN A 455 0.88 20.56 8.04
CA GLN A 455 0.14 19.65 8.91
C GLN A 455 -1.35 19.56 8.52
N LYS A 456 -1.96 20.67 8.10
CA LYS A 456 -3.36 20.73 7.70
C LYS A 456 -3.62 19.96 6.40
N ASP A 457 -2.70 20.04 5.43
CA ASP A 457 -2.82 19.31 4.17
C ASP A 457 -2.69 17.80 4.40
N VAL A 458 -1.77 17.38 5.30
CA VAL A 458 -1.65 15.98 5.71
C VAL A 458 -2.93 15.50 6.39
N ALA A 459 -3.48 16.28 7.33
CA ALA A 459 -4.73 15.95 7.99
C ALA A 459 -5.89 15.85 6.97
N SER A 460 -5.97 16.78 6.03
CA SER A 460 -6.99 16.78 4.96
C SER A 460 -6.89 15.56 4.06
N ALA A 461 -5.67 15.16 3.67
CA ALA A 461 -5.42 13.95 2.90
C ALA A 461 -5.86 12.69 3.67
N ILE A 462 -5.64 12.64 4.99
CA ILE A 462 -6.10 11.55 5.84
C ILE A 462 -7.65 11.54 5.93
N TYR A 463 -8.28 12.68 6.16
CA TYR A 463 -9.74 12.76 6.40
C TYR A 463 -10.57 12.47 5.14
N SER A 464 -10.13 13.00 4.00
CA SER A 464 -10.85 12.88 2.73
C SER A 464 -10.80 11.46 2.15
N SER A 465 -9.79 10.69 2.53
CA SER A 465 -9.49 9.34 2.01
C SER A 465 -9.96 8.19 2.91
N CYS A 466 -10.50 8.49 4.10
CA CYS A 466 -11.00 7.46 5.01
C CYS A 466 -12.08 6.58 4.37
N THR A 467 -11.93 5.26 4.54
CA THR A 467 -12.91 4.25 4.20
C THR A 467 -14.14 4.39 5.11
N LYS A 468 -15.31 4.52 4.49
CA LYS A 468 -16.57 4.64 5.22
C LYS A 468 -16.98 3.27 5.77
N LEU A 469 -17.31 3.23 7.05
CA LEU A 469 -17.67 2.00 7.73
C LEU A 469 -19.16 1.65 7.51
N PRO A 470 -19.48 0.45 7.02
CA PRO A 470 -20.85 -0.05 6.92
C PRO A 470 -21.53 -0.01 8.30
N GLY A 471 -22.83 0.29 8.33
CA GLY A 471 -23.58 0.44 9.58
C GLY A 471 -23.57 1.86 10.18
N TYR A 472 -22.74 2.77 9.65
CA TYR A 472 -22.71 4.17 10.04
C TYR A 472 -23.15 5.09 8.89
N GLN A 473 -23.84 6.18 9.22
CA GLN A 473 -24.32 7.17 8.26
C GLN A 473 -23.34 8.36 8.20
N TYR A 474 -22.92 8.74 6.99
CA TYR A 474 -21.98 9.83 6.74
C TYR A 474 -22.65 10.94 5.92
N PRO A 475 -23.39 11.87 6.56
CA PRO A 475 -24.15 12.89 5.87
C PRO A 475 -23.26 13.86 5.07
N SER A 476 -23.76 14.27 3.90
CA SER A 476 -23.19 15.34 3.09
C SER A 476 -23.39 16.73 3.73
N PRO A 477 -22.54 17.72 3.42
CA PRO A 477 -21.36 17.64 2.55
C PRO A 477 -20.11 17.08 3.25
N ASN A 478 -20.09 17.06 4.60
CA ASN A 478 -18.88 16.80 5.37
C ASN A 478 -18.46 15.33 5.41
N ARG A 479 -19.35 14.39 5.08
CA ARG A 479 -19.13 12.92 5.10
C ARG A 479 -18.46 12.44 6.40
N TRP A 480 -18.98 12.91 7.53
CA TRP A 480 -18.46 12.66 8.88
C TRP A 480 -19.57 12.13 9.80
N ASN A 481 -19.22 11.23 10.73
CA ASN A 481 -20.13 10.56 11.65
C ASN A 481 -19.68 10.74 13.11
N ASN A 482 -20.63 10.87 14.04
CA ASN A 482 -20.33 11.13 15.47
C ASN A 482 -19.63 9.98 16.21
N GLU A 483 -19.78 8.75 15.73
CA GLU A 483 -19.14 7.58 16.32
C GLU A 483 -17.84 7.18 15.61
N THR A 484 -17.72 7.47 14.32
CA THR A 484 -16.62 6.95 13.49
C THR A 484 -15.82 8.04 12.79
N GLY A 485 -16.08 9.31 13.10
CA GLY A 485 -15.40 10.43 12.48
C GLY A 485 -15.55 10.44 10.96
N TYR A 486 -14.45 10.64 10.23
CA TYR A 486 -14.40 10.47 8.79
C TYR A 486 -14.34 9.00 8.34
N GLY A 487 -14.23 8.04 9.25
CA GLY A 487 -14.16 6.60 8.96
C GLY A 487 -12.81 5.98 9.30
N LEU A 488 -12.59 4.77 8.79
CA LEU A 488 -11.33 4.04 8.95
C LEU A 488 -10.24 4.69 8.09
N VAL A 489 -9.08 4.97 8.68
CA VAL A 489 -7.92 5.47 7.94
C VAL A 489 -7.44 4.43 6.91
N SER A 490 -7.16 4.87 5.68
CA SER A 490 -6.47 4.08 4.66
C SER A 490 -5.11 4.74 4.36
N ALA A 491 -4.03 3.98 4.53
CA ALA A 491 -2.68 4.42 4.26
C ALA A 491 -2.46 4.72 2.77
N TYR A 492 -2.95 3.84 1.88
CA TYR A 492 -2.78 4.00 0.44
C TYR A 492 -3.60 5.17 -0.09
N GLU A 493 -4.89 5.25 0.24
CA GLU A 493 -5.75 6.32 -0.24
C GLU A 493 -5.31 7.69 0.30
N ALA A 494 -4.79 7.75 1.54
CA ALA A 494 -4.26 8.99 2.09
C ALA A 494 -2.96 9.44 1.39
N ILE A 495 -2.08 8.50 1.02
CA ILE A 495 -0.93 8.81 0.16
C ILE A 495 -1.42 9.40 -1.17
N LEU A 496 -2.39 8.78 -1.86
CA LEU A 496 -2.89 9.30 -3.13
C LEU A 496 -3.57 10.67 -2.99
N ALA A 497 -4.35 10.89 -1.94
CA ALA A 497 -4.99 12.17 -1.65
C ALA A 497 -3.98 13.30 -1.39
N SER A 498 -2.75 12.96 -0.99
CA SER A 498 -1.63 13.92 -0.86
C SER A 498 -1.02 14.34 -2.21
N LYS A 499 -1.53 13.79 -3.32
CA LYS A 499 -1.08 14.01 -4.71
C LYS A 499 0.44 13.79 -4.88
N PRO A 500 0.93 12.56 -4.62
CA PRO A 500 2.35 12.25 -4.59
C PRO A 500 2.99 12.33 -5.99
N PHE A 501 2.18 12.14 -7.03
CA PHE A 501 2.59 12.16 -8.42
C PHE A 501 2.38 13.54 -9.06
N THR A 502 3.19 13.81 -10.08
CA THR A 502 3.07 14.97 -10.96
C THR A 502 3.33 14.49 -12.37
N MET A 503 2.41 14.77 -13.30
CA MET A 503 2.69 14.61 -14.73
C MET A 503 3.19 15.95 -15.26
N ILE A 504 4.26 15.90 -16.03
CA ILE A 504 4.86 17.06 -16.71
C ILE A 504 4.51 16.90 -18.18
N VAL A 505 3.69 17.81 -18.68
CA VAL A 505 3.30 17.91 -20.09
C VAL A 505 3.85 19.22 -20.67
N PRO A 506 4.23 19.26 -21.95
CA PRO A 506 4.56 20.52 -22.62
C PRO A 506 3.32 21.40 -22.76
N ASP A 507 3.48 22.71 -22.58
CA ASP A 507 2.36 23.67 -22.64
C ASP A 507 1.76 23.80 -24.05
N LEU A 508 2.56 23.54 -25.10
CA LEU A 508 2.16 23.68 -26.50
C LEU A 508 2.77 22.56 -27.35
N LEU A 509 1.90 21.91 -28.13
CA LEU A 509 2.24 20.78 -29.00
C LEU A 509 2.04 21.18 -30.46
N CYS A 510 3.13 21.21 -31.23
CA CYS A 510 3.05 21.57 -32.65
C CYS A 510 3.15 20.32 -33.54
N GLU A 511 2.46 20.37 -34.67
CA GLU A 511 2.50 19.30 -35.66
C GLU A 511 3.93 19.05 -36.15
N CYS A 512 4.26 17.78 -36.42
CA CYS A 512 5.59 17.29 -36.80
C CYS A 512 6.70 17.45 -35.73
N GLU A 513 6.42 18.04 -34.57
CA GLU A 513 7.39 18.14 -33.48
C GLU A 513 7.36 16.92 -32.56
N THR A 514 8.50 16.65 -31.92
CA THR A 514 8.64 15.60 -30.90
C THR A 514 8.70 16.24 -29.53
N HIS A 515 7.88 15.73 -28.62
CA HIS A 515 7.78 16.23 -27.26
C HIS A 515 7.95 15.10 -26.24
N THR A 516 8.47 15.47 -25.07
CA THR A 516 8.64 14.55 -23.95
C THR A 516 7.57 14.81 -22.89
N PHE A 517 6.88 13.76 -22.50
CA PHE A 517 5.94 13.74 -21.39
C PHE A 517 6.56 12.90 -20.29
N SER A 518 6.48 13.35 -19.04
CA SER A 518 7.08 12.61 -17.94
C SER A 518 6.23 12.57 -16.69
N ILE A 519 6.49 11.57 -15.85
CA ILE A 519 5.84 11.35 -14.56
C ILE A 519 6.93 11.44 -13.50
N SER A 520 6.71 12.28 -12.51
CA SER A 520 7.47 12.32 -11.27
C SER A 520 6.63 11.75 -10.14
N GLY A 521 7.18 10.84 -9.35
CA GLY A 521 6.52 10.24 -8.19
C GLY A 521 7.08 8.87 -7.85
N PRO A 522 6.51 8.17 -6.85
CA PRO A 522 6.99 6.86 -6.43
C PRO A 522 6.59 5.78 -7.43
N THR A 523 7.42 5.52 -8.45
CA THR A 523 7.15 4.53 -9.52
C THR A 523 8.04 3.29 -9.47
N ASP A 524 9.00 3.23 -8.54
CA ASP A 524 10.03 2.19 -8.48
C ASP A 524 9.48 0.76 -8.28
N ARG A 525 8.31 0.64 -7.65
CA ARG A 525 7.62 -0.64 -7.43
C ARG A 525 6.31 -0.77 -8.22
N CYS A 526 6.13 0.04 -9.27
CA CYS A 526 4.98 -0.11 -10.17
C CYS A 526 5.16 -1.36 -11.05
N ASP A 527 4.04 -1.99 -11.40
CA ASP A 527 4.04 -3.17 -12.26
C ASP A 527 4.11 -2.77 -13.74
N SER A 528 3.47 -1.65 -14.12
CA SER A 528 3.55 -1.07 -15.46
C SER A 528 3.02 0.37 -15.49
N ILE A 529 3.41 1.11 -16.53
CA ILE A 529 2.85 2.43 -16.87
C ILE A 529 2.21 2.32 -18.25
N VAL A 530 1.05 2.95 -18.45
CA VAL A 530 0.38 3.02 -19.76
C VAL A 530 0.05 4.47 -20.07
N TRP A 531 0.59 4.97 -21.18
CA TRP A 531 0.28 6.28 -21.73
C TRP A 531 -0.94 6.18 -22.64
N ASN A 532 -2.04 6.81 -22.23
CA ASN A 532 -3.29 6.88 -22.98
C ASN A 532 -3.36 8.29 -23.61
N LEU A 533 -3.01 8.35 -24.88
CA LEU A 533 -2.88 9.59 -25.64
C LEU A 533 -3.96 9.58 -26.73
N TYR A 534 -4.88 10.55 -26.71
CA TYR A 534 -6.09 10.53 -27.54
C TYR A 534 -6.01 11.47 -28.77
N PHE A 535 -4.91 11.37 -29.51
CA PHE A 535 -4.65 12.14 -30.73
C PHE A 535 -3.69 11.38 -31.65
N ASP A 536 -3.62 11.85 -32.90
CA ASP A 536 -2.78 11.29 -33.95
C ASP A 536 -1.31 11.62 -33.71
N LYS A 537 -0.53 10.56 -33.56
CA LYS A 537 0.82 10.61 -32.99
C LYS A 537 1.62 9.39 -33.39
N GLU A 538 2.93 9.53 -33.26
CA GLU A 538 3.89 8.44 -33.31
C GLU A 538 4.65 8.40 -31.96
N ILE A 539 4.62 7.25 -31.27
CA ILE A 539 5.45 7.08 -30.07
C ILE A 539 6.88 6.76 -30.53
N ILE A 540 7.81 7.66 -30.24
CA ILE A 540 9.21 7.56 -30.64
C ILE A 540 9.98 6.63 -29.69
N SER A 541 9.82 6.84 -28.38
CA SER A 541 10.55 6.09 -27.37
C SER A 541 9.83 6.13 -26.01
N GLY A 542 10.28 5.29 -25.07
CA GLY A 542 9.86 5.39 -23.67
C GLY A 542 8.44 4.93 -23.34
N ASN A 543 7.74 4.27 -24.29
CA ASN A 543 6.44 3.68 -24.02
C ASN A 543 6.54 2.67 -22.86
N GLY A 544 5.62 2.75 -21.90
CA GLY A 544 5.65 1.92 -20.71
C GLY A 544 6.58 2.40 -19.59
N THR A 545 7.27 3.53 -19.76
CA THR A 545 8.18 4.10 -18.76
C THR A 545 7.65 5.41 -18.19
N THR A 546 8.36 5.99 -17.22
CA THR A 546 8.02 7.30 -16.62
C THR A 546 8.24 8.48 -17.56
N SER A 547 8.83 8.28 -18.73
CA SER A 547 9.07 9.33 -19.73
C SER A 547 8.77 8.78 -21.12
N VAL A 548 7.86 9.40 -21.85
CA VAL A 548 7.52 9.00 -23.24
C VAL A 548 7.83 10.15 -24.19
N GLU A 549 8.47 9.81 -25.31
CA GLU A 549 8.69 10.74 -26.42
C GLU A 549 7.66 10.48 -27.50
N VAL A 550 6.93 11.52 -27.88
CA VAL A 550 5.80 11.45 -28.80
C VAL A 550 5.99 12.50 -29.88
N ARG A 551 5.96 12.08 -31.14
CA ARG A 551 5.84 12.98 -32.28
C ARG A 551 4.36 13.22 -32.56
N ILE A 552 3.98 14.49 -32.69
CA ILE A 552 2.62 14.91 -33.02
C ILE A 552 2.46 14.80 -34.53
N LEU A 553 1.46 14.03 -34.99
CA LEU A 553 1.18 13.89 -36.43
C LEU A 553 0.09 14.86 -36.88
N GLU A 554 -0.88 15.15 -36.03
CA GLU A 554 -1.92 16.15 -36.26
C GLU A 554 -2.16 16.95 -34.98
N ALA A 555 -2.27 18.27 -35.12
CA ALA A 555 -2.46 19.20 -34.01
C ALA A 555 -3.74 20.03 -34.26
N PRO A 556 -4.87 19.68 -33.60
CA PRO A 556 -6.19 20.07 -34.10
C PRO A 556 -6.64 21.50 -33.73
N GLY A 557 -5.86 22.25 -32.96
CA GLY A 557 -6.14 23.66 -32.60
C GLY A 557 -6.71 23.88 -31.20
N TYR A 558 -6.88 22.84 -30.38
CA TYR A 558 -7.49 22.92 -29.05
C TYR A 558 -6.75 22.10 -27.98
N ALA A 559 -7.13 22.27 -26.72
CA ALA A 559 -6.55 21.52 -25.60
C ALA A 559 -6.96 20.03 -25.61
N LEU A 560 -5.95 19.16 -25.52
CA LEU A 560 -6.14 17.70 -25.49
C LEU A 560 -5.81 17.14 -24.10
N PRO A 561 -6.56 16.11 -23.63
CA PRO A 561 -6.21 15.41 -22.40
C PRO A 561 -5.08 14.39 -22.62
N PHE A 562 -4.14 14.39 -21.69
CA PHE A 562 -2.99 13.48 -21.61
C PHE A 562 -3.15 12.61 -20.38
N VAL A 563 -3.36 11.31 -20.56
CA VAL A 563 -3.62 10.40 -19.45
C VAL A 563 -2.49 9.39 -19.29
N ALA A 564 -1.98 9.25 -18.07
CA ALA A 564 -1.07 8.16 -17.71
C ALA A 564 -1.71 7.29 -16.63
N SER A 565 -1.67 5.98 -16.83
CA SER A 565 -2.15 4.99 -15.86
C SER A 565 -0.94 4.23 -15.30
N ILE A 566 -0.75 4.29 -13.98
CA ILE A 566 0.33 3.60 -13.26
C ILE A 566 -0.28 2.45 -12.47
N TYR A 567 0.17 1.23 -12.73
CA TYR A 567 -0.42 0.02 -12.15
C TYR A 567 0.38 -0.50 -10.95
N TYR A 568 -0.34 -0.87 -9.89
CA TYR A 568 0.15 -1.51 -8.67
C TYR A 568 -0.75 -2.71 -8.35
N GLY A 569 -0.56 -3.82 -9.05
CA GLY A 569 -1.40 -5.01 -9.05
C GLY A 569 -2.79 -4.63 -9.54
N ASN A 570 -3.78 -4.76 -8.66
CA ASN A 570 -5.17 -4.45 -8.98
C ASN A 570 -5.52 -2.97 -8.79
N ARG A 571 -4.56 -2.13 -8.37
CA ARG A 571 -4.76 -0.69 -8.20
C ARG A 571 -4.17 0.08 -9.37
N VAL A 572 -4.83 1.17 -9.76
CA VAL A 572 -4.37 2.06 -10.82
C VAL A 572 -4.40 3.51 -10.33
N VAL A 573 -3.30 4.22 -10.53
CA VAL A 573 -3.25 5.68 -10.37
C VAL A 573 -3.38 6.29 -11.76
N LYS A 574 -4.43 7.08 -11.98
CA LYS A 574 -4.62 7.84 -13.21
C LYS A 574 -4.20 9.28 -13.00
N LEU A 575 -3.30 9.74 -13.85
CA LEU A 575 -2.89 11.13 -13.96
C LEU A 575 -3.47 11.67 -15.26
N GLU A 576 -4.01 12.89 -15.21
CA GLU A 576 -4.58 13.56 -16.36
C GLU A 576 -4.12 15.02 -16.34
N GLU A 577 -3.55 15.47 -17.45
CA GLU A 577 -3.15 16.86 -17.69
C GLU A 577 -3.67 17.30 -19.06
N GLN A 578 -3.69 18.61 -19.31
CA GLN A 578 -4.09 19.17 -20.60
C GLN A 578 -2.96 19.98 -21.23
N ALA A 579 -2.86 19.90 -22.55
CA ALA A 579 -1.95 20.74 -23.34
C ALA A 579 -2.61 21.20 -24.63
N HIS A 580 -2.36 22.45 -25.04
CA HIS A 580 -2.85 22.98 -26.32
C HIS A 580 -2.08 22.35 -27.47
N ALA A 581 -2.78 21.84 -28.47
CA ALA A 581 -2.15 21.23 -29.65
C ALA A 581 -2.50 22.02 -30.92
N GLY A 582 -1.51 22.70 -31.49
CA GLY A 582 -1.62 23.36 -32.79
C GLY A 582 -1.70 24.87 -32.71
N VAL A 583 -2.22 25.48 -33.78
CA VAL A 583 -2.45 26.93 -33.86
C VAL A 583 -3.49 27.37 -32.82
N PRO A 584 -3.59 28.67 -32.49
CA PRO A 584 -4.65 29.15 -31.63
C PRO A 584 -6.04 28.88 -32.24
N GLU A 585 -7.10 28.89 -31.43
CA GLU A 585 -8.47 28.80 -31.93
C GLU A 585 -9.38 29.74 -31.13
N THR A 586 -10.34 30.39 -31.80
CA THR A 586 -11.25 31.32 -31.12
C THR A 586 -12.13 30.56 -30.14
N TYR A 587 -12.06 30.98 -28.88
CA TYR A 587 -12.91 30.48 -27.81
C TYR A 587 -14.12 31.38 -27.58
N ASP A 588 -13.92 32.70 -27.52
CA ASP A 588 -14.99 33.67 -27.22
C ASP A 588 -14.66 35.07 -27.76
N ILE A 589 -15.70 35.89 -27.96
CA ILE A 589 -15.58 37.31 -28.35
C ILE A 589 -16.56 38.14 -27.52
N ILE A 590 -16.06 39.19 -26.87
CA ILE A 590 -16.83 40.04 -25.95
C ILE A 590 -16.86 41.50 -26.47
N GLY A 591 -18.04 42.13 -26.50
CA GLY A 591 -18.22 43.58 -26.56
C GLY A 591 -18.23 44.26 -27.95
N GLY A 592 -17.80 43.57 -29.01
CA GLY A 592 -17.70 44.16 -30.37
C GLY A 592 -19.03 44.38 -31.11
N ASP A 593 -20.13 43.82 -30.61
CA ASP A 593 -21.48 43.86 -31.22
C ASP A 593 -22.33 45.07 -30.78
N GLU A 594 -21.91 45.79 -29.73
CA GLU A 594 -22.63 46.95 -29.19
C GLU A 594 -22.17 48.31 -29.81
N ALA A 595 -21.39 48.27 -30.89
CA ALA A 595 -20.73 49.46 -31.42
C ALA A 595 -21.69 50.51 -32.01
N THR A 596 -21.46 51.78 -31.65
CA THR A 596 -22.20 52.95 -32.17
C THR A 596 -21.24 53.89 -32.89
N GLU A 597 -21.69 54.51 -33.98
CA GLU A 597 -20.89 55.48 -34.75
C GLU A 597 -20.42 56.63 -33.84
N MET A 598 -19.14 56.97 -33.94
CA MET A 598 -18.46 58.02 -33.18
C MET A 598 -18.45 57.78 -31.64
N GLU A 599 -18.59 56.53 -31.21
CA GLU A 599 -18.47 56.10 -29.82
C GLU A 599 -17.40 55.01 -29.66
N LEU A 600 -16.63 55.09 -28.57
CA LEU A 600 -15.62 54.09 -28.22
C LEU A 600 -16.33 52.84 -27.69
N THR A 601 -16.03 51.69 -28.30
CA THR A 601 -16.53 50.38 -27.92
C THR A 601 -15.36 49.44 -27.67
N TYR A 602 -15.53 48.54 -26.72
CA TYR A 602 -14.51 47.57 -26.32
C TYR A 602 -14.75 46.25 -27.04
N ALA A 603 -13.70 45.64 -27.60
CA ALA A 603 -13.74 44.26 -28.06
C ALA A 603 -12.62 43.44 -27.41
N GLU A 604 -12.94 42.25 -26.93
CA GLU A 604 -11.99 41.26 -26.46
C GLU A 604 -12.19 39.96 -27.22
N VAL A 605 -11.11 39.42 -27.80
CA VAL A 605 -11.12 38.15 -28.53
C VAL A 605 -10.26 37.16 -27.78
N ILE A 606 -10.88 36.16 -27.18
CA ILE A 606 -10.21 35.11 -26.43
C ILE A 606 -9.93 33.98 -27.42
N MET A 607 -8.64 33.71 -27.67
CA MET A 607 -8.19 32.59 -28.49
C MET A 607 -7.37 31.66 -27.61
N GLU A 608 -7.81 30.42 -27.49
CA GLU A 608 -7.10 29.41 -26.72
C GLU A 608 -5.72 29.16 -27.37
N GLY A 609 -4.68 29.03 -26.55
CA GLY A 609 -3.31 28.81 -27.03
C GLY A 609 -2.61 30.01 -27.69
N ALA A 610 -3.24 31.19 -27.78
CA ALA A 610 -2.60 32.39 -28.30
C ALA A 610 -1.65 33.04 -27.29
N THR A 611 -0.52 33.54 -27.78
CA THR A 611 0.52 34.23 -26.99
C THR A 611 0.67 35.71 -27.39
N SER A 612 0.17 36.09 -28.56
CA SER A 612 0.15 37.47 -29.06
C SER A 612 -0.94 37.63 -30.13
N TYR A 613 -1.30 38.88 -30.42
CA TYR A 613 -2.43 39.22 -31.30
C TYR A 613 -2.11 40.39 -32.23
N THR A 614 -2.73 40.40 -33.41
CA THR A 614 -2.80 41.56 -34.31
C THR A 614 -4.24 41.86 -34.70
N TRP A 615 -4.53 43.14 -34.97
CA TRP A 615 -5.85 43.62 -35.36
C TRP A 615 -5.75 44.39 -36.67
N GLU A 616 -6.51 43.99 -37.69
CA GLU A 616 -6.46 44.59 -39.02
C GLU A 616 -7.85 44.96 -39.52
N LEU A 617 -8.06 46.24 -39.88
CA LEU A 617 -9.29 46.69 -40.52
C LEU A 617 -9.31 46.25 -41.99
N LYS A 618 -10.26 45.38 -42.37
CA LYS A 618 -10.45 44.91 -43.76
C LYS A 618 -11.50 45.69 -44.52
N GLN A 619 -12.54 46.17 -43.85
CA GLN A 619 -13.63 46.93 -44.47
C GLN A 619 -14.22 47.95 -43.50
N GLY A 620 -14.68 49.08 -44.04
CA GLY A 620 -15.33 50.15 -43.28
C GLY A 620 -14.33 51.21 -42.80
N ARG A 621 -14.79 52.10 -41.92
CA ARG A 621 -13.96 53.15 -41.31
C ARG A 621 -14.05 53.02 -39.78
N CYS A 622 -12.98 52.54 -39.15
CA CYS A 622 -12.92 52.36 -37.71
C CYS A 622 -11.51 52.68 -37.19
N GLY A 623 -11.42 53.44 -36.11
CA GLY A 623 -10.20 53.56 -35.32
C GLY A 623 -10.03 52.32 -34.46
N ILE A 624 -8.83 51.75 -34.42
CA ILE A 624 -8.51 50.55 -33.65
C ILE A 624 -7.30 50.87 -32.78
N TRP A 625 -7.44 50.74 -31.46
CA TRP A 625 -6.35 50.85 -30.51
C TRP A 625 -6.18 49.52 -29.78
N PRO A 626 -5.38 48.59 -30.35
CA PRO A 626 -5.20 47.28 -29.78
C PRO A 626 -4.25 47.30 -28.57
N ASN A 627 -4.59 46.49 -27.58
CA ASN A 627 -3.75 46.09 -26.47
C ASN A 627 -3.89 44.57 -26.29
N ASN A 628 -3.04 43.81 -26.99
CA ASN A 628 -3.06 42.35 -27.02
C ASN A 628 -4.40 41.79 -27.53
N ASN A 629 -5.06 40.92 -26.76
CA ASN A 629 -6.34 40.29 -27.09
C ASN A 629 -7.55 41.24 -26.98
N ILE A 630 -7.30 42.50 -26.64
CA ILE A 630 -8.31 43.55 -26.45
C ILE A 630 -8.05 44.67 -27.46
N ALA A 631 -9.09 45.32 -27.95
CA ALA A 631 -8.98 46.58 -28.66
C ALA A 631 -10.14 47.52 -28.36
N ASP A 632 -9.82 48.81 -28.22
CA ASP A 632 -10.81 49.87 -28.31
C ASP A 632 -11.10 50.17 -29.78
N LEU A 633 -12.38 50.18 -30.13
CA LEU A 633 -12.91 50.36 -31.48
C LEU A 633 -13.72 51.66 -31.54
N LEU A 634 -13.48 52.50 -32.54
CA LEU A 634 -14.25 53.72 -32.80
C LEU A 634 -14.70 53.76 -34.26
N PRO A 635 -15.92 53.29 -34.56
CA PRO A 635 -16.45 53.36 -35.91
C PRO A 635 -16.77 54.80 -36.30
N TYR A 636 -16.44 55.22 -37.52
CA TYR A 636 -16.61 56.60 -37.98
C TYR A 636 -17.84 56.83 -38.86
N ASP A 637 -18.50 55.75 -39.30
CA ASP A 637 -19.74 55.79 -40.05
C ASP A 637 -20.62 54.57 -39.73
N THR A 638 -21.81 54.47 -40.33
CA THR A 638 -22.72 53.32 -40.17
C THR A 638 -22.51 52.24 -41.23
N ASN A 639 -21.40 52.25 -41.98
CA ASN A 639 -21.11 51.18 -42.93
C ASN A 639 -20.67 49.92 -42.17
N LYS A 640 -20.83 48.76 -42.81
CA LYS A 640 -20.34 47.49 -42.26
C LYS A 640 -18.82 47.59 -41.99
N VAL A 641 -18.43 47.33 -40.76
CA VAL A 641 -17.04 47.25 -40.32
C VAL A 641 -16.65 45.77 -40.24
N ILE A 642 -15.51 45.45 -40.85
CA ILE A 642 -14.92 44.12 -40.78
C ILE A 642 -13.49 44.27 -40.30
N ILE A 643 -13.19 43.69 -39.14
CA ILE A 643 -11.87 43.63 -38.53
C ILE A 643 -11.46 42.16 -38.48
N VAL A 644 -10.24 41.86 -38.89
CA VAL A 644 -9.64 40.56 -38.69
C VAL A 644 -8.73 40.64 -37.47
N VAL A 645 -8.97 39.76 -36.51
CA VAL A 645 -8.12 39.59 -35.34
C VAL A 645 -7.35 38.29 -35.54
N THR A 646 -6.02 38.34 -35.44
CA THR A 646 -5.18 37.15 -35.62
C THR A 646 -4.41 36.88 -34.34
N GLY A 647 -4.61 35.71 -33.75
CA GLY A 647 -3.82 35.20 -32.64
C GLY A 647 -2.66 34.36 -33.15
N TYR A 648 -1.52 34.45 -32.46
CA TYR A 648 -0.28 33.75 -32.81
C TYR A 648 0.24 32.91 -31.65
N ASN A 649 0.81 31.77 -31.99
CA ASN A 649 1.69 31.00 -31.14
C ASN A 649 2.86 30.42 -31.97
N ARG A 650 3.66 29.55 -31.36
CA ARG A 650 4.81 28.94 -32.03
C ARG A 650 4.42 27.98 -33.16
N CYS A 651 3.24 27.38 -33.11
CA CYS A 651 2.75 26.46 -34.13
C CYS A 651 2.16 27.19 -35.35
N GLY A 652 1.78 28.47 -35.19
CA GLY A 652 1.29 29.30 -36.28
C GLY A 652 0.29 30.35 -35.80
N SER A 653 -0.72 30.62 -36.62
CA SER A 653 -1.70 31.68 -36.37
C SER A 653 -3.10 31.30 -36.78
N TYR A 654 -4.09 31.83 -36.08
CA TYR A 654 -5.50 31.70 -36.42
C TYR A 654 -6.14 33.08 -36.48
N ALA A 655 -6.98 33.29 -37.49
CA ALA A 655 -7.61 34.58 -37.76
C ALA A 655 -9.12 34.48 -37.64
N GLU A 656 -9.71 35.39 -36.88
CA GLU A 656 -11.14 35.50 -36.64
C GLU A 656 -11.69 36.82 -37.20
N TRP A 657 -12.92 36.76 -37.72
CA TRP A 657 -13.56 37.90 -38.35
C TRP A 657 -14.57 38.55 -37.40
N LEU A 658 -14.22 39.73 -36.88
CA LEU A 658 -15.17 40.60 -36.21
C LEU A 658 -15.92 41.42 -37.26
N SER A 659 -17.21 41.12 -37.45
CA SER A 659 -18.07 41.80 -38.42
C SER A 659 -19.29 42.40 -37.73
N PHE A 660 -19.40 43.72 -37.75
CA PHE A 660 -20.54 44.44 -37.17
C PHE A 660 -20.92 45.66 -38.01
N THR A 661 -22.13 46.17 -37.81
CA THR A 661 -22.62 47.40 -38.44
C THR A 661 -22.95 48.41 -37.34
N PRO A 662 -22.18 49.50 -37.21
CA PRO A 662 -22.39 50.49 -36.16
C PRO A 662 -23.77 51.14 -36.29
N LYS A 663 -24.47 51.32 -35.16
CA LYS A 663 -25.73 52.07 -35.16
C LYS A 663 -25.46 53.58 -35.22
N ARG A 664 -26.39 54.32 -35.83
CA ARG A 664 -26.32 55.79 -35.89
C ARG A 664 -26.44 56.36 -34.48
N ARG A 665 -25.55 57.29 -34.14
CA ARG A 665 -25.61 58.01 -32.87
C ARG A 665 -26.92 58.80 -32.74
N VAL A 666 -27.69 58.55 -31.69
CA VAL A 666 -28.90 59.33 -31.36
C VAL A 666 -28.53 60.41 -30.34
N SER A 667 -28.70 61.68 -30.72
CA SER A 667 -28.43 62.83 -29.84
C SER A 667 -29.33 62.81 -28.61
N GLY A 668 -28.74 62.72 -27.40
CA GLY A 668 -29.43 62.99 -26.13
C GLY A 668 -29.80 61.78 -25.26
N GLN A 669 -29.36 60.56 -25.60
CA GLN A 669 -29.46 59.41 -24.70
C GLN A 669 -28.07 58.88 -24.34
N ASN A 670 -27.82 58.68 -23.04
CA ASN A 670 -26.75 57.80 -22.57
C ASN A 670 -27.19 56.37 -22.89
N SER A 671 -26.77 55.83 -24.04
CA SER A 671 -27.14 54.49 -24.47
C SER A 671 -26.35 53.43 -23.70
N ARG A 672 -26.83 53.07 -22.51
CA ARG A 672 -26.80 51.67 -22.11
C ARG A 672 -28.12 51.04 -22.58
N GLN A 673 -27.97 50.01 -23.42
CA GLN A 673 -28.79 48.80 -23.50
C GLN A 673 -29.65 48.53 -24.77
N ILE A 674 -29.49 47.27 -25.22
CA ILE A 674 -30.39 46.32 -25.92
C ILE A 674 -30.20 46.11 -27.44
N GLY A 675 -29.77 44.89 -27.81
CA GLY A 675 -30.01 44.30 -29.15
C GLY A 675 -29.35 42.94 -29.48
N THR A 676 -29.87 41.85 -28.89
CA THR A 676 -29.89 40.42 -29.35
C THR A 676 -28.65 39.65 -29.81
N LYS A 677 -28.42 38.53 -29.09
CA LYS A 677 -27.62 37.32 -29.40
C LYS A 677 -27.62 36.88 -30.86
N SER A 678 -26.49 36.31 -31.28
CA SER A 678 -26.47 35.02 -31.99
C SER A 678 -25.35 34.14 -31.44
N VAL A 679 -25.74 33.00 -30.89
CA VAL A 679 -24.88 31.86 -30.53
C VAL A 679 -25.20 30.76 -31.53
N ALA A 680 -24.19 30.06 -32.04
CA ALA A 680 -24.33 28.64 -32.33
C ALA A 680 -22.98 27.94 -32.10
N ILE A 681 -22.96 26.94 -31.21
CA ILE A 681 -21.87 25.97 -31.06
C ILE A 681 -22.42 24.52 -31.01
N TYR A 682 -22.14 23.74 -32.09
CA TYR A 682 -21.56 22.37 -32.19
C TYR A 682 -22.42 21.15 -31.72
N ASN A 683 -22.10 19.83 -31.80
CA ASN A 683 -20.98 18.91 -32.19
C ASN A 683 -21.60 17.47 -32.34
N LEU A 684 -21.16 16.46 -33.11
CA LEU A 684 -20.07 15.48 -32.85
C LEU A 684 -20.11 14.36 -33.90
N SER A 685 -18.91 13.90 -34.31
CA SER A 685 -18.59 12.69 -35.11
C SER A 685 -18.53 12.91 -36.62
N TYR A 686 -17.30 13.12 -37.12
CA TYR A 686 -16.69 12.44 -38.27
C TYR A 686 -17.68 11.62 -39.13
N GLU A 687 -17.93 11.95 -40.40
CA GLU A 687 -16.94 11.96 -41.48
C GLU A 687 -17.25 13.03 -42.55
N LEU A 688 -16.20 13.70 -42.98
CA LEU A 688 -16.14 14.84 -43.88
C LEU A 688 -16.09 14.34 -45.34
N ILE A 689 -17.08 14.66 -46.18
CA ILE A 689 -16.80 14.77 -47.62
C ILE A 689 -16.48 16.24 -47.87
N TYR A 690 -15.19 16.60 -47.86
CA TYR A 690 -14.81 17.80 -48.59
C TYR A 690 -15.01 17.47 -50.07
N SER A 691 -15.82 18.28 -50.72
CA SER A 691 -15.59 18.58 -52.12
C SER A 691 -15.36 20.08 -52.17
N ASP A 692 -14.10 20.50 -52.10
CA ASP A 692 -13.74 21.64 -52.95
C ASP A 692 -13.97 21.15 -54.38
N LYS A 693 -14.87 21.83 -55.09
CA LYS A 693 -15.19 21.69 -56.51
C LYS A 693 -14.65 20.40 -57.17
N ASN A 694 -15.32 19.27 -56.95
CA ASN A 694 -15.69 18.26 -57.96
C ASN A 694 -16.20 16.99 -57.25
N LEU A 695 -17.46 16.63 -57.53
CA LEU A 695 -18.20 15.41 -57.12
C LEU A 695 -18.99 15.50 -55.80
N ILE A 696 -20.28 15.86 -55.92
CA ILE A 696 -21.34 15.18 -55.20
C ILE A 696 -22.17 14.44 -56.25
N SER A 697 -22.15 13.11 -56.25
CA SER A 697 -23.32 12.33 -56.66
C SER A 697 -24.03 11.83 -55.40
N LEU A 698 -25.34 12.01 -55.36
CA LEU A 698 -26.31 11.66 -54.33
C LEU A 698 -25.88 10.55 -53.34
N PHE A 699 -25.92 10.87 -52.05
CA PHE A 699 -25.80 9.94 -50.93
C PHE A 699 -27.11 9.14 -50.79
N ASP A 700 -27.10 7.81 -51.00
CA ASP A 700 -28.27 6.92 -50.84
C ASP A 700 -28.34 6.39 -49.40
N ILE A 701 -29.36 6.83 -48.67
CA ILE A 701 -29.56 6.56 -47.25
C ILE A 701 -29.86 5.08 -46.95
N ASN A 702 -30.26 4.28 -47.96
CA ASN A 702 -30.59 2.86 -47.78
C ASN A 702 -29.35 1.95 -47.69
N ALA A 703 -28.15 2.48 -47.93
CA ALA A 703 -26.91 1.70 -47.93
C ALA A 703 -26.19 1.66 -46.56
N VAL A 704 -26.64 2.43 -45.56
CA VAL A 704 -25.97 2.55 -44.25
C VAL A 704 -26.63 1.64 -43.22
N ASN A 705 -25.93 0.59 -42.81
CA ASN A 705 -26.42 -0.38 -41.82
C ASN A 705 -26.17 0.15 -40.40
N LEU A 706 -27.09 0.97 -39.88
CA LEU A 706 -26.95 1.65 -38.58
C LEU A 706 -27.34 0.73 -37.40
N PRO A 707 -26.57 0.68 -36.30
CA PRO A 707 -26.94 -0.09 -35.10
C PRO A 707 -28.22 0.41 -34.44
N SER A 708 -28.89 -0.46 -33.65
CA SER A 708 -30.08 -0.09 -32.87
C SER A 708 -29.77 1.04 -31.89
N GLY A 709 -30.46 2.18 -32.02
CA GLY A 709 -30.30 3.36 -31.17
C GLY A 709 -30.05 4.67 -31.93
N PHE A 710 -29.89 4.63 -33.25
CA PHE A 710 -29.65 5.81 -34.10
C PHE A 710 -30.86 6.11 -34.99
N TYR A 711 -31.08 7.40 -35.31
CA TYR A 711 -32.10 7.89 -36.24
C TYR A 711 -31.50 8.96 -37.16
N VAL A 712 -31.99 9.04 -38.40
CA VAL A 712 -31.54 10.02 -39.39
C VAL A 712 -32.67 11.01 -39.66
N ILE A 713 -32.35 12.30 -39.67
CA ILE A 713 -33.31 13.38 -39.92
C ILE A 713 -32.92 14.09 -41.21
N GLU A 714 -33.84 14.12 -42.16
CA GLU A 714 -33.73 14.85 -43.42
C GLU A 714 -34.62 16.10 -43.35
N SER A 715 -34.01 17.28 -43.46
CA SER A 715 -34.71 18.57 -43.38
C SER A 715 -34.55 19.35 -44.68
N GLN A 716 -35.67 19.82 -45.24
CA GLN A 716 -35.70 20.68 -46.41
C GLN A 716 -35.90 22.14 -46.00
N LEU A 717 -35.08 23.02 -46.58
CA LEU A 717 -35.00 24.44 -46.23
C LEU A 717 -35.45 25.32 -47.42
N GLU A 718 -36.30 26.30 -47.14
CA GLU A 718 -36.50 27.47 -48.01
C GLU A 718 -36.25 28.73 -47.19
N ASN A 719 -35.37 29.61 -47.67
CA ASN A 719 -35.00 30.86 -47.00
C ASN A 719 -34.57 30.68 -45.53
N GLY A 720 -33.85 29.59 -45.25
CA GLY A 720 -33.30 29.30 -43.92
C GLY A 720 -34.35 28.88 -42.88
N ILE A 721 -35.60 28.68 -43.31
CA ILE A 721 -36.67 28.13 -42.48
C ILE A 721 -36.86 26.68 -42.90
N ILE A 722 -36.88 25.78 -41.92
CA ILE A 722 -37.24 24.39 -42.15
C ILE A 722 -38.71 24.38 -42.55
N THR A 723 -38.97 24.08 -43.83
CA THR A 723 -40.33 24.00 -44.35
C THR A 723 -40.87 22.58 -44.28
N ARG A 724 -39.98 21.58 -44.18
CA ARG A 724 -40.35 20.18 -44.03
C ARG A 724 -39.27 19.34 -43.35
N GLU A 725 -39.70 18.42 -42.51
CA GLU A 725 -38.85 17.42 -41.86
C GLU A 725 -39.37 16.02 -42.10
N LYS A 726 -38.45 15.08 -42.34
CA LYS A 726 -38.71 13.65 -42.31
C LYS A 726 -37.69 12.98 -41.40
N VAL A 727 -38.21 12.14 -40.50
CA VAL A 727 -37.41 11.34 -39.58
C VAL A 727 -37.45 9.91 -40.08
N TYR A 728 -36.27 9.36 -40.34
CA TYR A 728 -36.09 7.96 -40.69
C TYR A 728 -35.45 7.26 -39.50
N ILE A 729 -36.22 6.33 -38.94
CA ILE A 729 -35.74 5.38 -37.94
C ILE A 729 -35.52 4.08 -38.72
N PRO A 730 -34.34 3.44 -38.67
CA PRO A 730 -34.13 2.15 -39.34
C PRO A 730 -35.20 1.11 -38.96
#